data_AF-A0A5S4WM94-F1
#
_entry.id   AF-A0A5S4WM94-F1
#
_cell.length_a   1.000
_cell.length_b   1.000
_cell.length_c   1.000
_cell.angle_alpha   90.00
_cell.angle_beta   90.00
_cell.angle_gamma   90.00
#
_symmetry.space_group_name_H-M   'P 1'
#
loop_
_entity.id
_entity.type
_entity.pdbx_description
1 polymer ?
#
loop_
_entity_poly.entity_id
_entity_poly.type
_entity_poly.pdbx_seq_one_letter_code
_entity_poly.pdbx_strand_id
1 'polypeptide(L)'
;MSRKVIGWSIAAIVAIFLLLNYLPSFVADSLYKNVDDITDGEMPATVTSFESGPEVVSTIGGSGEGLNCSLPAVTNMFFDGSRDDKGRRHLVLQRFRQACVFHDLCYRHGLATYGYNQNDCDRILQNAAFRLCTYIRNGSGTGSATRCQTDSKMVLAGVSMGGYNAFRGWDRSTYFEFESDPFRSDGFQASRVVDHPFKAVDPAKYRNEPDQVILSFENARSDIAVTCMTCGKLPVFEYTQDPNEVDAELRSVGVTKLPEALLKREPMLSETVPIWLPPRRHHAAPHLLVDSRGKDHLIWMSRNNPQDTMSCIVGADAARLLTNTLPRRDLCAKDAESLLTMVEVDMFATSPLPMEIPGAPEPIYATAISPQKTVDNDLSFCSRSASRPVEQSGHDDRSRCIHFTGEAVNTGAALGAFQNFPVVRAGQQIVFARDVDQRTNSPLTAIWQRAFGDTYSPGGALLVIDVAPPATPKGPAAAKLKKIVRFNIDDRFDPMMPITRKVDDLRFLSLEASKETVRLRMIDFARDNPALGNVRLTMGSGDVELDRSWAARPVMVLETRDVQPRTRLVFSRGEIAIDPGKPVSPDATTEALTLQTLVFERDAAAPSDAPFVKSAGAACRITYEFAPGHTDWPCYRAFDPDRSMRASPAARMQASQMLVGHFSQGGGHGMAFPDACLKSEPVVLTPQGGSYKPLSDTAGWDNPPKLRRTITCEPLDAAAIVSRPIAQRAP
;
A
#
# COMPACT_ATOMS: atom_id res chain seq x y z
N MET A 1 25.49 -44.35 39.22
CA MET A 1 24.47 -43.96 38.22
C MET A 1 24.55 -42.49 37.76
N SER A 2 24.89 -41.53 38.62
CA SER A 2 24.91 -40.08 38.29
C SER A 2 25.83 -39.65 37.11
N ARG A 3 27.08 -40.15 36.99
CA ARG A 3 28.00 -39.73 35.90
C ARG A 3 27.57 -40.14 34.49
N LYS A 4 26.92 -41.30 34.31
CA LYS A 4 26.45 -41.75 32.98
C LYS A 4 25.19 -40.98 32.56
N VAL A 5 24.29 -40.68 33.51
CA VAL A 5 23.11 -39.85 33.24
C VAL A 5 23.53 -38.43 32.88
N ILE A 6 24.48 -37.83 33.61
CA ILE A 6 25.02 -36.50 33.27
C ILE A 6 25.72 -36.50 31.90
N GLY A 7 26.52 -37.52 31.58
CA GLY A 7 27.17 -37.64 30.28
C GLY A 7 26.19 -37.77 29.11
N TRP A 8 25.11 -38.55 29.28
CA TRP A 8 24.05 -38.68 28.28
C TRP A 8 23.19 -37.43 28.16
N SER A 9 22.92 -36.72 29.26
CA SER A 9 22.24 -35.42 29.23
C SER A 9 23.08 -34.37 28.52
N ILE A 10 24.39 -34.30 28.77
CA ILE A 10 25.29 -33.38 28.06
C ILE A 10 25.37 -33.75 26.58
N ALA A 11 25.51 -35.04 26.23
CA ALA A 11 25.54 -35.48 24.84
C ALA A 11 24.20 -35.20 24.11
N ALA A 12 23.06 -35.39 24.78
CA ALA A 12 21.76 -35.03 24.24
C ALA A 12 21.60 -33.52 24.07
N ILE A 13 22.07 -32.71 25.03
CA ILE A 13 22.08 -31.24 24.91
C ILE A 13 22.97 -30.82 23.73
N VAL A 14 24.17 -31.39 23.59
CA VAL A 14 25.09 -31.10 22.47
C VAL A 14 24.49 -31.56 21.14
N ALA A 15 23.84 -32.72 21.08
CA ALA A 15 23.18 -33.21 19.88
C ALA A 15 21.97 -32.34 19.50
N ILE A 16 21.15 -31.93 20.47
CA ILE A 16 20.06 -30.96 20.27
C ILE A 16 20.64 -29.61 19.80
N PHE A 17 21.75 -29.16 20.39
CA PHE A 17 22.40 -27.91 20.00
C PHE A 17 22.95 -27.99 18.56
N LEU A 18 23.53 -29.12 18.16
CA LEU A 18 24.00 -29.35 16.80
C LEU A 18 22.84 -29.47 15.81
N LEU A 19 21.77 -30.19 16.19
CA LEU A 19 20.55 -30.32 15.39
C LEU A 19 19.84 -28.98 15.20
N LEU A 20 19.77 -28.11 16.22
CA LEU A 20 19.12 -26.81 16.12
C LEU A 20 19.93 -25.78 15.34
N ASN A 21 21.28 -25.84 15.37
CA ASN A 21 22.12 -24.85 14.69
C ASN A 21 22.54 -25.25 13.25
N TYR A 22 22.73 -26.54 12.96
CA TYR A 22 23.32 -26.98 11.68
C TYR A 22 22.34 -27.70 10.75
N LEU A 23 21.32 -28.38 11.28
CA LEU A 23 20.34 -29.09 10.47
C LEU A 23 19.47 -28.14 9.61
N PRO A 24 18.98 -26.99 10.14
CA PRO A 24 18.09 -26.13 9.37
C PRO A 24 18.77 -25.51 8.14
N SER A 25 20.01 -25.04 8.29
CA SER A 25 20.80 -24.49 7.18
C SER A 25 21.12 -25.55 6.12
N PHE A 26 21.52 -26.76 6.53
CA PHE A 26 21.74 -27.88 5.61
C PHE A 26 20.47 -28.28 4.84
N VAL A 27 19.31 -28.32 5.52
CA VAL A 27 18.03 -28.65 4.89
C VAL A 27 17.59 -27.53 3.94
N ALA A 28 17.70 -26.26 4.32
CA ALA A 28 17.36 -25.14 3.46
C ALA A 28 18.27 -25.07 2.22
N ASP A 29 19.58 -25.25 2.37
CA ASP A 29 20.51 -25.28 1.23
C ASP A 29 20.29 -26.50 0.32
N SER A 30 19.84 -27.63 0.88
CA SER A 30 19.49 -28.82 0.09
C SER A 30 18.16 -28.67 -0.64
N LEU A 31 17.14 -28.05 -0.03
CA LEU A 31 15.82 -27.82 -0.64
C LEU A 31 15.87 -26.75 -1.74
N TYR A 32 16.69 -25.72 -1.56
CA TYR A 32 16.81 -24.58 -2.48
C TYR A 32 18.13 -24.56 -3.26
N LYS A 33 18.72 -25.73 -3.52
CA LYS A 33 20.01 -25.88 -4.20
C LYS A 33 20.03 -25.39 -5.65
N ASN A 34 18.86 -25.38 -6.31
CA ASN A 34 18.71 -25.03 -7.73
C ASN A 34 18.08 -23.64 -7.96
N VAL A 35 18.07 -22.78 -6.95
CA VAL A 35 17.59 -21.40 -7.11
C VAL A 35 18.75 -20.57 -7.64
N ASP A 36 18.61 -20.03 -8.84
CA ASP A 36 19.63 -19.19 -9.47
C ASP A 36 19.86 -17.89 -8.66
N ASP A 37 21.12 -17.50 -8.53
CA ASP A 37 21.52 -16.22 -7.94
C ASP A 37 21.02 -15.07 -8.84
N ILE A 38 20.11 -14.24 -8.33
CA ILE A 38 19.70 -13.01 -9.02
C ILE A 38 20.77 -11.93 -8.75
N THR A 39 21.48 -11.54 -9.81
CA THR A 39 22.60 -10.58 -9.76
C THR A 39 22.37 -9.40 -10.71
N ASP A 40 21.15 -8.89 -10.76
CA ASP A 40 20.79 -7.72 -11.56
C ASP A 40 21.37 -6.41 -11.01
N GLY A 41 21.91 -6.43 -9.78
CA GLY A 41 22.49 -5.24 -9.17
C GLY A 41 21.45 -4.18 -8.87
N GLU A 42 20.17 -4.58 -8.67
CA GLU A 42 19.03 -3.72 -8.31
C GLU A 42 18.42 -4.05 -6.93
N MET A 43 18.08 -3.00 -6.15
CA MET A 43 17.49 -3.16 -4.81
C MET A 43 16.03 -3.57 -4.94
N PRO A 44 15.48 -4.32 -3.98
CA PRO A 44 14.04 -4.61 -3.99
C PRO A 44 13.23 -3.31 -3.92
N ALA A 45 12.08 -3.30 -4.61
CA ALA A 45 11.15 -2.17 -4.58
C ALA A 45 10.72 -1.84 -3.15
N THR A 46 10.55 -0.55 -2.86
CA THR A 46 10.00 -0.12 -1.58
C THR A 46 8.50 0.03 -1.68
N VAL A 47 7.81 -0.53 -0.70
CA VAL A 47 6.40 -0.26 -0.46
C VAL A 47 6.21 1.24 -0.19
N THR A 48 5.13 1.78 -0.72
CA THR A 48 4.65 3.13 -0.46
C THR A 48 3.13 3.10 -0.51
N SER A 49 2.48 3.90 0.32
CA SER A 49 1.03 4.08 0.26
C SER A 49 0.74 5.41 -0.41
N PHE A 50 0.00 5.38 -1.52
CA PHE A 50 -0.49 6.59 -2.15
C PHE A 50 -1.93 6.87 -1.75
N GLU A 51 -2.31 8.14 -1.83
CA GLU A 51 -3.66 8.58 -1.54
C GLU A 51 -4.64 7.91 -2.52
N SER A 52 -5.74 7.36 -2.01
CA SER A 52 -6.82 6.84 -2.86
C SER A 52 -7.79 7.95 -3.30
N GLY A 53 -7.67 9.15 -2.70
CA GLY A 53 -8.48 10.32 -3.00
C GLY A 53 -7.89 11.60 -2.41
N PRO A 54 -8.33 12.77 -2.87
CA PRO A 54 -7.66 14.04 -2.63
C PRO A 54 -7.77 14.59 -1.20
N GLU A 55 -8.56 13.98 -0.32
CA GLU A 55 -8.66 14.35 1.10
C GLU A 55 -8.12 13.24 2.03
N VAL A 56 -7.71 12.12 1.45
CA VAL A 56 -7.09 11.01 2.18
C VAL A 56 -5.69 11.44 2.56
N VAL A 57 -5.40 11.53 3.84
CA VAL A 57 -4.07 11.89 4.35
C VAL A 57 -3.18 10.67 4.39
N SER A 58 -3.75 9.56 4.84
CA SER A 58 -3.03 8.30 4.95
C SER A 58 -3.98 7.13 5.02
N THR A 59 -3.43 5.95 4.75
CA THR A 59 -4.13 4.69 4.95
C THR A 59 -3.31 3.84 5.90
N ILE A 60 -3.88 3.50 7.05
CA ILE A 60 -3.23 2.64 8.03
C ILE A 60 -3.44 1.19 7.59
N GLY A 61 -2.33 0.48 7.36
CA GLY A 61 -2.32 -0.87 6.81
C GLY A 61 -3.11 -1.90 7.64
N GLY A 62 -3.49 -3.00 6.98
CA GLY A 62 -4.45 -3.98 7.50
C GLY A 62 -3.97 -4.90 8.63
N SER A 63 -4.94 -5.58 9.22
CA SER A 63 -4.96 -6.50 10.37
C SER A 63 -4.47 -5.97 11.72
N GLY A 64 -3.74 -4.84 11.77
CA GLY A 64 -3.12 -4.32 13.00
C GLY A 64 -2.13 -5.31 13.65
N GLU A 65 -1.79 -6.38 12.91
CA GLU A 65 -0.74 -7.33 13.21
C GLU A 65 0.55 -6.71 12.67
N GLY A 66 1.51 -6.44 13.57
CA GLY A 66 2.83 -5.95 13.20
C GLY A 66 3.42 -6.67 11.99
N LEU A 67 4.21 -5.95 11.19
CA LEU A 67 4.94 -6.55 10.08
C LEU A 67 6.08 -7.38 10.68
N ASN A 68 6.17 -8.66 10.36
CA ASN A 68 7.13 -9.60 10.96
C ASN A 68 7.53 -10.75 10.02
N CYS A 69 7.44 -10.52 8.70
CA CYS A 69 7.75 -11.51 7.65
C CYS A 69 6.79 -12.72 7.64
N SER A 70 5.63 -12.63 8.30
CA SER A 70 4.67 -13.73 8.42
C SER A 70 5.29 -14.99 9.02
N LEU A 71 6.33 -14.82 9.84
CA LEU A 71 7.04 -15.92 10.46
C LEU A 71 6.38 -16.32 11.78
N PRO A 72 6.21 -17.63 12.03
CA PRO A 72 5.83 -18.10 13.36
C PRO A 72 6.84 -17.63 14.39
N ALA A 73 6.40 -17.16 15.56
CA ALA A 73 7.32 -16.66 16.61
C ALA A 73 8.45 -17.64 16.96
N VAL A 74 8.19 -18.96 16.85
CA VAL A 74 9.15 -20.02 17.12
C VAL A 74 10.25 -20.16 16.07
N THR A 75 10.08 -19.69 14.83
CA THR A 75 11.12 -19.84 13.80
C THR A 75 12.35 -18.98 14.09
N ASN A 76 12.19 -17.96 14.94
CA ASN A 76 13.27 -17.07 15.38
C ASN A 76 14.45 -17.80 16.03
N MET A 77 14.23 -18.94 16.68
CA MET A 77 15.28 -19.71 17.34
C MET A 77 16.27 -20.37 16.36
N PHE A 78 15.89 -20.50 15.09
CA PHE A 78 16.71 -21.13 14.06
C PHE A 78 17.56 -20.13 13.27
N PHE A 79 17.35 -18.83 13.46
CA PHE A 79 18.15 -17.80 12.80
C PHE A 79 19.44 -17.52 13.59
N ASP A 80 20.54 -17.33 12.87
CA ASP A 80 21.83 -17.07 13.49
C ASP A 80 21.93 -15.62 13.98
N GLY A 81 21.97 -15.45 15.30
CA GLY A 81 22.25 -14.17 15.97
C GLY A 81 23.70 -14.02 16.41
N SER A 82 24.67 -14.68 15.77
CA SER A 82 26.08 -14.55 16.12
C SER A 82 26.56 -13.11 16.01
N ARG A 83 27.60 -12.80 16.79
CA ARG A 83 28.28 -11.51 16.69
C ARG A 83 29.12 -11.47 15.41
N ASP A 84 29.22 -10.28 14.81
CA ASP A 84 30.24 -9.97 13.80
C ASP A 84 31.61 -9.75 14.45
N ASP A 85 32.64 -9.54 13.64
CA ASP A 85 34.03 -9.31 14.09
C ASP A 85 34.19 -8.07 14.98
N LYS A 86 33.17 -7.19 15.00
CA LYS A 86 33.09 -5.98 15.84
C LYS A 86 32.21 -6.18 17.07
N GLY A 87 31.75 -7.41 17.33
CA GLY A 87 30.91 -7.75 18.48
C GLY A 87 29.43 -7.42 18.34
N ARG A 88 28.99 -6.94 17.17
CA ARG A 88 27.59 -6.52 16.91
C ARG A 88 26.74 -7.71 16.51
N ARG A 89 25.48 -7.74 16.94
CA ARG A 89 24.52 -8.78 16.53
C ARG A 89 23.54 -8.17 15.54
N HIS A 90 23.47 -8.75 14.36
CA HIS A 90 22.52 -8.37 13.32
C HIS A 90 21.43 -9.43 13.28
N LEU A 91 20.19 -9.09 13.66
CA LEU A 91 19.10 -10.05 13.56
C LEU A 91 18.76 -10.29 12.09
N VAL A 92 18.67 -11.56 11.68
CA VAL A 92 18.33 -11.96 10.30
C VAL A 92 17.03 -11.30 9.80
N LEU A 93 16.02 -11.17 10.66
CA LEU A 93 14.75 -10.51 10.30
C LEU A 93 14.89 -9.00 10.07
N GLN A 94 15.77 -8.34 10.82
CA GLN A 94 16.08 -6.92 10.60
C GLN A 94 16.89 -6.74 9.31
N ARG A 95 17.75 -7.72 8.97
CA ARG A 95 18.50 -7.76 7.72
C ARG A 95 17.62 -7.78 6.48
N PHE A 96 16.58 -8.60 6.50
CA PHE A 96 15.65 -8.74 5.38
C PHE A 96 14.35 -7.96 5.56
N ARG A 97 14.31 -6.98 6.48
CA ARG A 97 13.09 -6.27 6.89
C ARG A 97 12.33 -5.66 5.70
N GLN A 98 13.05 -5.07 4.76
CA GLN A 98 12.48 -4.52 3.54
C GLN A 98 11.75 -5.58 2.69
N ALA A 99 12.36 -6.74 2.48
CA ALA A 99 11.74 -7.85 1.75
C ALA A 99 10.55 -8.44 2.53
N CYS A 100 10.66 -8.51 3.85
CA CYS A 100 9.61 -9.00 4.74
C CYS A 100 8.35 -8.13 4.75
N VAL A 101 8.51 -6.82 4.88
CA VAL A 101 7.38 -5.87 4.88
C VAL A 101 6.60 -6.00 3.57
N PHE A 102 7.32 -6.13 2.45
CA PHE A 102 6.73 -6.34 1.15
C PHE A 102 5.96 -7.67 1.07
N HIS A 103 6.57 -8.76 1.57
CA HIS A 103 5.96 -10.09 1.61
C HIS A 103 4.68 -10.12 2.45
N ASP A 104 4.67 -9.50 3.63
CA ASP A 104 3.50 -9.41 4.50
C ASP A 104 2.33 -8.73 3.80
N LEU A 105 2.59 -7.66 3.04
CA LEU A 105 1.54 -6.99 2.26
C LEU A 105 1.06 -7.86 1.09
N CYS A 106 1.95 -8.60 0.44
CA CYS A 106 1.57 -9.58 -0.57
C CYS A 106 0.65 -10.68 -0.01
N TYR A 107 0.97 -11.22 1.16
CA TYR A 107 0.14 -12.21 1.84
C TYR A 107 -1.24 -11.66 2.22
N ARG A 108 -1.33 -10.37 2.56
CA ARG A 108 -2.57 -9.73 3.02
C ARG A 108 -3.45 -9.20 1.88
N HIS A 109 -2.85 -8.78 0.76
CA HIS A 109 -3.54 -8.01 -0.29
C HIS A 109 -3.26 -8.47 -1.74
N GLY A 110 -2.22 -9.29 -1.95
CA GLY A 110 -1.71 -9.65 -3.26
C GLY A 110 -2.73 -10.42 -4.11
N LEU A 111 -3.49 -11.34 -3.50
CA LEU A 111 -4.51 -12.13 -4.21
C LEU A 111 -5.64 -11.25 -4.74
N ALA A 112 -6.17 -10.38 -3.90
CA ALA A 112 -7.30 -9.53 -4.25
C ALA A 112 -6.93 -8.48 -5.30
N THR A 113 -5.79 -7.82 -5.12
CA THR A 113 -5.39 -6.68 -5.96
C THR A 113 -4.73 -7.14 -7.28
N TYR A 114 -3.83 -8.13 -7.19
CA TYR A 114 -2.93 -8.50 -8.29
C TYR A 114 -3.06 -9.97 -8.73
N GLY A 115 -3.89 -10.78 -8.04
CA GLY A 115 -4.02 -12.21 -8.33
C GLY A 115 -2.91 -13.09 -7.75
N TYR A 116 -2.06 -12.54 -6.88
CA TYR A 116 -0.92 -13.28 -6.33
C TYR A 116 -1.35 -14.36 -5.36
N ASN A 117 -1.04 -15.61 -5.71
CA ASN A 117 -1.15 -16.72 -4.78
C ASN A 117 0.06 -16.73 -3.81
N GLN A 118 0.00 -17.62 -2.83
CA GLN A 118 1.06 -17.75 -1.82
C GLN A 118 2.45 -17.97 -2.43
N ASN A 119 2.57 -18.85 -3.43
CA ASN A 119 3.85 -19.14 -4.09
C ASN A 119 4.40 -17.93 -4.85
N ASP A 120 3.53 -17.07 -5.39
CA ASP A 120 3.95 -15.82 -6.03
C ASP A 120 4.61 -14.90 -5.01
N CYS A 121 3.94 -14.69 -3.87
CA CYS A 121 4.46 -13.87 -2.78
C CYS A 121 5.77 -14.42 -2.21
N ASP A 122 5.87 -15.74 -2.00
CA ASP A 122 7.08 -16.39 -1.49
C ASP A 122 8.26 -16.25 -2.45
N ARG A 123 7.99 -16.34 -3.76
CA ARG A 123 9.01 -16.08 -4.78
C ARG A 123 9.46 -14.62 -4.78
N ILE A 124 8.55 -13.67 -4.55
CA ILE A 124 8.94 -12.25 -4.45
C ILE A 124 9.81 -12.02 -3.21
N LEU A 125 9.45 -12.60 -2.05
CA LEU A 125 10.28 -12.56 -0.84
C LEU A 125 11.68 -13.10 -1.12
N GLN A 126 11.74 -14.26 -1.78
CA GLN A 126 12.99 -14.90 -2.16
C GLN A 126 13.85 -13.96 -3.03
N ASN A 127 13.28 -13.43 -4.12
CA ASN A 127 13.99 -12.54 -5.04
C ASN A 127 14.47 -11.27 -4.33
N ALA A 128 13.62 -10.64 -3.52
CA ALA A 128 13.95 -9.44 -2.77
C ALA A 128 15.05 -9.71 -1.74
N ALA A 129 15.01 -10.85 -1.04
CA ALA A 129 16.04 -11.23 -0.07
C ALA A 129 17.38 -11.55 -0.76
N PHE A 130 17.37 -12.21 -1.92
CA PHE A 130 18.60 -12.45 -2.69
C PHE A 130 19.22 -11.16 -3.21
N ARG A 131 18.41 -10.22 -3.72
CA ARG A 131 18.89 -8.88 -4.10
C ARG A 131 19.57 -8.19 -2.92
N LEU A 132 18.93 -8.15 -1.75
CA LEU A 132 19.55 -7.62 -0.53
C LEU A 132 20.90 -8.30 -0.22
N CYS A 133 20.98 -9.62 -0.39
CA CYS A 133 22.23 -10.34 -0.19
C CYS A 133 23.31 -9.95 -1.19
N THR A 134 23.00 -9.81 -2.48
CA THR A 134 23.97 -9.37 -3.51
C THR A 134 24.65 -8.07 -3.11
N TYR A 135 23.95 -7.15 -2.45
CA TYR A 135 24.57 -5.92 -2.00
C TYR A 135 25.32 -6.03 -0.69
N ILE A 136 24.87 -6.90 0.23
CA ILE A 136 25.66 -7.25 1.42
C ILE A 136 27.02 -7.87 1.01
N ARG A 137 27.12 -8.51 -0.17
CA ARG A 137 28.37 -9.10 -0.72
C ARG A 137 29.48 -8.08 -1.00
N ASN A 138 29.17 -6.82 -1.31
CA ASN A 138 30.17 -5.86 -1.77
C ASN A 138 31.03 -5.24 -0.64
N GLY A 139 30.70 -5.50 0.64
CA GLY A 139 31.43 -4.94 1.79
C GLY A 139 32.29 -5.92 2.59
N SER A 140 32.24 -7.23 2.34
CA SER A 140 32.98 -8.22 3.14
C SER A 140 33.36 -9.47 2.33
N GLY A 141 34.51 -10.07 2.66
CA GLY A 141 35.11 -11.18 1.92
C GLY A 141 34.18 -12.38 1.68
N THR A 142 34.62 -13.28 0.80
CA THR A 142 33.90 -14.42 0.21
C THR A 142 33.03 -15.29 1.14
N GLY A 143 33.23 -15.26 2.46
CA GLY A 143 32.43 -15.99 3.45
C GLY A 143 31.12 -15.33 3.91
N SER A 144 30.96 -13.99 3.81
CA SER A 144 29.72 -13.31 4.23
C SER A 144 28.58 -13.48 3.23
N ALA A 145 28.95 -13.60 1.95
CA ALA A 145 28.08 -13.78 0.80
C ALA A 145 27.24 -15.08 0.90
N THR A 146 27.93 -16.20 1.06
CA THR A 146 27.30 -17.53 1.20
C THR A 146 26.44 -17.58 2.46
N ARG A 147 26.89 -16.96 3.55
CA ARG A 147 26.12 -16.87 4.79
C ARG A 147 24.82 -16.09 4.62
N CYS A 148 24.84 -14.95 3.91
CA CYS A 148 23.61 -14.19 3.64
C CYS A 148 22.61 -15.01 2.81
N GLN A 149 23.09 -15.72 1.79
CA GLN A 149 22.23 -16.56 0.95
C GLN A 149 21.63 -17.76 1.72
N THR A 150 22.40 -18.36 2.63
CA THR A 150 21.85 -19.37 3.55
C THR A 150 20.81 -18.75 4.48
N ASP A 151 21.05 -17.55 5.02
CA ASP A 151 20.09 -16.83 5.86
C ASP A 151 18.79 -16.48 5.10
N SER A 152 18.87 -16.07 3.83
CA SER A 152 17.69 -15.77 3.01
C SER A 152 16.86 -17.02 2.71
N LYS A 153 17.51 -18.15 2.42
CA LYS A 153 16.83 -19.45 2.26
C LYS A 153 16.20 -19.92 3.57
N MET A 154 16.82 -19.63 4.71
CA MET A 154 16.25 -19.91 6.02
C MET A 154 14.99 -19.10 6.29
N VAL A 155 14.95 -17.81 5.91
CA VAL A 155 13.74 -16.98 6.01
C VAL A 155 12.62 -17.59 5.15
N LEU A 156 12.92 -17.96 3.91
CA LEU A 156 11.96 -18.60 3.00
C LEU A 156 11.46 -19.95 3.54
N ALA A 157 12.34 -20.78 4.10
CA ALA A 157 11.97 -22.04 4.74
C ALA A 157 11.05 -21.80 5.95
N GLY A 158 11.35 -20.81 6.80
CA GLY A 158 10.50 -20.43 7.93
C GLY A 158 9.09 -20.03 7.50
N VAL A 159 8.96 -19.24 6.43
CA VAL A 159 7.67 -18.85 5.85
C VAL A 159 6.95 -20.07 5.28
N SER A 160 7.65 -20.91 4.51
CA SER A 160 7.06 -22.11 3.89
C SER A 160 6.55 -23.12 4.93
N MET A 161 7.22 -23.26 6.08
CA MET A 161 6.86 -24.23 7.12
C MET A 161 5.69 -23.78 8.01
N GLY A 162 5.40 -22.48 8.14
CA GLY A 162 4.39 -22.03 9.10
C GLY A 162 3.78 -20.65 8.86
N GLY A 163 4.23 -19.92 7.85
CA GLY A 163 3.67 -18.62 7.48
C GLY A 163 2.37 -18.69 6.69
N TYR A 164 1.97 -19.85 6.19
CA TYR A 164 0.76 -20.04 5.38
C TYR A 164 -0.54 -19.52 6.04
N ASN A 165 -0.61 -19.48 7.38
CA ASN A 165 -1.76 -18.94 8.11
C ASN A 165 -1.91 -17.41 7.99
N ALA A 166 -0.84 -16.71 7.62
CA ALA A 166 -0.86 -15.26 7.40
C ALA A 166 -1.35 -14.89 6.00
N PHE A 167 -1.29 -15.82 5.04
CA PHE A 167 -1.84 -15.63 3.70
C PHE A 167 -3.37 -15.51 3.75
N ARG A 168 -3.92 -14.54 3.02
CA ARG A 168 -5.35 -14.26 3.01
C ARG A 168 -5.98 -14.70 1.68
N GLY A 169 -7.03 -15.52 1.77
CA GLY A 169 -7.90 -15.88 0.63
C GLY A 169 -8.83 -14.73 0.24
N TRP A 170 -9.74 -14.94 -0.72
CA TRP A 170 -10.67 -13.88 -1.15
C TRP A 170 -11.60 -13.39 -0.04
N ASP A 171 -11.87 -14.22 0.96
CA ASP A 171 -12.70 -13.94 2.13
C ASP A 171 -12.03 -13.04 3.18
N ARG A 172 -10.71 -12.85 3.08
CA ARG A 172 -9.94 -12.09 4.09
C ARG A 172 -8.96 -11.11 3.47
N SER A 173 -8.72 -11.23 2.17
CA SER A 173 -7.94 -10.28 1.42
C SER A 173 -8.68 -8.97 1.37
N THR A 174 -7.94 -7.88 1.35
CA THR A 174 -8.51 -6.56 1.09
C THR A 174 -7.71 -5.91 -0.04
N TYR A 175 -8.36 -5.13 -0.90
CA TYR A 175 -7.72 -4.38 -1.96
C TYR A 175 -7.04 -3.20 -1.30
N PHE A 176 -5.73 -3.31 -1.16
CA PHE A 176 -4.85 -2.22 -0.82
C PHE A 176 -3.67 -2.29 -1.77
N GLU A 177 -3.40 -1.18 -2.45
CA GLU A 177 -2.33 -1.13 -3.42
C GLU A 177 -1.01 -0.87 -2.71
N PHE A 178 -0.12 -1.83 -2.82
CA PHE A 178 1.29 -1.68 -2.51
C PHE A 178 2.04 -2.03 -3.80
N GLU A 179 2.97 -1.18 -4.22
CA GLU A 179 3.60 -1.28 -5.53
C GLU A 179 4.55 -2.48 -5.61
N SER A 180 4.02 -3.62 -6.05
CA SER A 180 4.63 -4.90 -5.71
C SER A 180 5.08 -5.76 -6.88
N ASP A 181 5.67 -5.17 -7.92
CA ASP A 181 6.16 -5.91 -9.10
C ASP A 181 4.99 -6.56 -9.89
N PRO A 182 4.45 -5.92 -10.93
CA PRO A 182 3.28 -6.40 -11.69
C PRO A 182 3.55 -7.66 -12.54
N PHE A 183 4.75 -8.25 -12.48
CA PHE A 183 5.20 -9.29 -13.43
C PHE A 183 4.33 -10.56 -13.46
N ARG A 184 3.73 -10.97 -12.33
CA ARG A 184 2.81 -12.13 -12.28
C ARG A 184 1.34 -11.76 -12.34
N SER A 185 1.04 -10.46 -12.43
CA SER A 185 -0.35 -10.03 -12.41
C SER A 185 -0.93 -10.22 -13.80
N ASP A 186 -1.80 -11.23 -13.97
CA ASP A 186 -2.56 -11.42 -15.21
C ASP A 186 -3.54 -10.25 -15.46
N GLY A 187 -3.79 -9.45 -14.42
CA GLY A 187 -4.45 -8.17 -14.45
C GLY A 187 -4.67 -7.62 -13.04
N PHE A 188 -4.88 -6.31 -12.94
CA PHE A 188 -5.28 -5.65 -11.69
C PHE A 188 -6.45 -4.71 -11.91
N GLN A 189 -7.19 -4.46 -10.83
CA GLN A 189 -8.20 -3.40 -10.78
C GLN A 189 -7.85 -2.44 -9.63
N ALA A 190 -7.70 -1.17 -9.98
CA ALA A 190 -7.37 -0.08 -9.08
C ALA A 190 -8.42 1.02 -9.22
N SER A 191 -8.72 1.76 -8.16
CA SER A 191 -9.66 2.89 -8.26
C SER A 191 -9.14 4.14 -7.55
N ARG A 192 -9.42 5.30 -8.12
CA ARG A 192 -9.04 6.62 -7.58
C ARG A 192 -10.23 7.55 -7.54
N VAL A 193 -10.34 8.30 -6.46
CA VAL A 193 -11.21 9.46 -6.37
C VAL A 193 -10.44 10.66 -6.87
N VAL A 194 -11.02 11.40 -7.79
CA VAL A 194 -10.47 12.66 -8.33
C VAL A 194 -11.57 13.73 -8.36
N ASP A 195 -11.18 14.99 -8.36
CA ASP A 195 -12.11 16.09 -8.60
C ASP A 195 -12.72 15.95 -9.99
N HIS A 196 -14.02 16.32 -10.13
CA HIS A 196 -14.71 16.17 -11.40
C HIS A 196 -14.01 16.99 -12.50
N PRO A 197 -13.44 16.34 -13.53
CA PRO A 197 -12.43 16.94 -14.41
C PRO A 197 -12.92 18.16 -15.19
N PHE A 198 -14.23 18.21 -15.48
CA PHE A 198 -14.83 19.25 -16.32
C PHE A 198 -15.86 20.12 -15.61
N LYS A 199 -16.13 19.88 -14.32
CA LYS A 199 -17.21 20.60 -13.63
C LYS A 199 -16.86 22.07 -13.40
N ALA A 200 -15.58 22.36 -13.15
CA ALA A 200 -15.08 23.73 -13.10
C ALA A 200 -15.00 24.41 -14.48
N VAL A 201 -14.97 23.63 -15.57
CA VAL A 201 -14.87 24.13 -16.95
C VAL A 201 -16.25 24.50 -17.50
N ASP A 202 -17.24 23.62 -17.32
CA ASP A 202 -18.65 23.88 -17.65
C ASP A 202 -19.58 23.49 -16.49
N PRO A 203 -19.75 24.39 -15.49
CA PRO A 203 -20.59 24.12 -14.33
C PRO A 203 -22.06 23.88 -14.68
N ALA A 204 -22.54 24.42 -15.80
CA ALA A 204 -23.95 24.30 -16.19
C ALA A 204 -24.25 22.89 -16.73
N LYS A 205 -23.38 22.36 -17.59
CA LYS A 205 -23.47 21.00 -18.14
C LYS A 205 -23.37 19.93 -17.04
N TYR A 206 -22.41 20.09 -16.13
CA TYR A 206 -22.11 19.11 -15.08
C TYR A 206 -22.77 19.41 -13.72
N ARG A 207 -23.80 20.28 -13.68
CA ARG A 207 -24.46 20.69 -12.43
C ARG A 207 -25.01 19.52 -11.61
N ASN A 208 -25.42 18.44 -12.30
CA ASN A 208 -26.01 17.24 -11.70
C ASN A 208 -24.96 16.13 -11.44
N GLU A 209 -23.70 16.33 -11.82
CA GLU A 209 -22.65 15.37 -11.53
C GLU A 209 -22.11 15.59 -10.10
N PRO A 210 -21.53 14.57 -9.46
CA PRO A 210 -20.86 14.75 -8.18
C PRO A 210 -19.65 15.68 -8.30
N ASP A 211 -19.20 16.24 -7.18
CA ASP A 211 -17.99 17.09 -7.16
C ASP A 211 -16.72 16.26 -7.36
N GLN A 212 -16.77 14.99 -6.96
CA GLN A 212 -15.69 14.02 -7.16
C GLN A 212 -16.20 12.76 -7.85
N VAL A 213 -15.36 12.20 -8.70
CA VAL A 213 -15.68 11.02 -9.49
C VAL A 213 -14.72 9.87 -9.20
N ILE A 214 -15.18 8.65 -9.44
CA ILE A 214 -14.37 7.44 -9.28
C ILE A 214 -13.86 7.01 -10.66
N LEU A 215 -12.54 7.02 -10.82
CA LEU A 215 -11.88 6.41 -11.96
C LEU A 215 -11.44 5.00 -11.60
N SER A 216 -11.96 4.01 -12.33
CA SER A 216 -11.48 2.63 -12.26
C SER A 216 -10.49 2.37 -13.38
N PHE A 217 -9.35 1.80 -13.01
CA PHE A 217 -8.30 1.38 -13.90
C PHE A 217 -8.27 -0.15 -13.94
N GLU A 218 -8.43 -0.69 -15.12
CA GLU A 218 -8.32 -2.12 -15.37
C GLU A 218 -7.10 -2.36 -16.25
N ASN A 219 -6.17 -3.17 -15.75
CA ASN A 219 -5.06 -3.66 -16.55
C ASN A 219 -5.33 -5.12 -16.90
N ALA A 220 -5.35 -5.43 -18.20
CA ALA A 220 -5.33 -6.80 -18.70
C ALA A 220 -4.06 -6.97 -19.55
N ARG A 221 -3.08 -7.73 -19.06
CA ARG A 221 -1.82 -8.03 -19.79
C ARG A 221 -1.07 -6.79 -20.31
N SER A 222 -1.05 -5.70 -19.55
CA SER A 222 -0.46 -4.38 -19.89
C SER A 222 -1.33 -3.48 -20.78
N ASP A 223 -2.52 -3.90 -21.16
CA ASP A 223 -3.54 -3.03 -21.75
C ASP A 223 -4.35 -2.39 -20.62
N ILE A 224 -4.05 -1.12 -20.34
CA ILE A 224 -4.72 -0.37 -19.27
C ILE A 224 -5.89 0.41 -19.88
N ALA A 225 -7.07 0.26 -19.31
CA ALA A 225 -8.24 1.06 -19.60
C ALA A 225 -8.69 1.84 -18.36
N VAL A 226 -9.28 3.01 -18.59
CA VAL A 226 -9.93 3.82 -17.55
C VAL A 226 -11.43 3.86 -17.81
N THR A 227 -12.21 3.82 -16.74
CA THR A 227 -13.66 4.07 -16.78
C THR A 227 -14.03 4.99 -15.64
N CYS A 228 -14.84 6.02 -15.89
CA CYS A 228 -15.45 6.77 -14.81
C CYS A 228 -16.72 6.04 -14.31
N MET A 229 -16.66 5.44 -13.13
CA MET A 229 -17.74 4.60 -12.59
C MET A 229 -18.94 5.40 -12.07
N THR A 230 -18.74 6.66 -11.71
CA THR A 230 -19.78 7.52 -11.12
C THR A 230 -20.18 8.68 -12.02
N CYS A 231 -19.64 8.73 -13.24
CA CYS A 231 -19.99 9.76 -14.21
C CYS A 231 -21.32 9.41 -14.89
N GLY A 232 -22.15 10.42 -15.11
CA GLY A 232 -23.33 10.32 -15.93
C GLY A 232 -23.02 9.98 -17.39
N LYS A 233 -24.05 9.54 -18.10
CA LYS A 233 -24.02 9.36 -19.55
C LYS A 233 -24.15 10.72 -20.23
N LEU A 234 -23.10 11.52 -20.11
CA LEU A 234 -22.98 12.84 -20.75
C LEU A 234 -21.86 12.79 -21.80
N PRO A 235 -22.05 13.42 -22.96
CA PRO A 235 -21.00 13.53 -23.96
C PRO A 235 -19.89 14.45 -23.43
N VAL A 236 -18.64 14.04 -23.61
CA VAL A 236 -17.47 14.87 -23.28
C VAL A 236 -17.40 16.08 -24.22
N PHE A 237 -17.67 15.85 -25.50
CA PHE A 237 -17.75 16.86 -26.55
C PHE A 237 -18.80 16.46 -27.58
N GLU A 238 -19.34 17.41 -28.33
CA GLU A 238 -20.41 17.17 -29.30
C GLU A 238 -19.88 16.56 -30.60
N TYR A 239 -20.75 15.86 -31.32
CA TYR A 239 -20.42 15.34 -32.64
C TYR A 239 -20.04 16.48 -33.60
N THR A 240 -18.85 16.39 -34.20
CA THR A 240 -18.42 17.31 -35.26
C THR A 240 -17.62 16.62 -36.36
N GLN A 241 -17.63 17.25 -37.55
CA GLN A 241 -16.78 16.92 -38.69
C GLN A 241 -15.69 17.97 -38.94
N ASP A 242 -15.78 19.15 -38.32
CA ASP A 242 -14.78 20.20 -38.44
C ASP A 242 -13.70 19.99 -37.37
N PRO A 243 -12.44 19.71 -37.74
CA PRO A 243 -11.38 19.54 -36.76
C PRO A 243 -11.06 20.80 -35.95
N ASN A 244 -11.57 21.98 -36.32
CA ASN A 244 -11.38 23.23 -35.59
C ASN A 244 -12.48 23.52 -34.55
N GLU A 245 -13.59 22.77 -34.57
CA GLU A 245 -14.67 22.88 -33.59
C GLU A 245 -14.30 22.10 -32.32
N VAL A 246 -13.46 22.71 -31.48
CA VAL A 246 -13.01 22.09 -30.23
C VAL A 246 -13.82 22.61 -29.05
N ASP A 247 -14.48 21.74 -28.29
CA ASP A 247 -15.26 22.10 -27.09
C ASP A 247 -14.39 22.62 -25.93
N ALA A 248 -15.04 23.26 -24.95
CA ALA A 248 -14.38 23.86 -23.80
C ALA A 248 -13.55 22.84 -23.00
N GLU A 249 -14.08 21.63 -22.81
CA GLU A 249 -13.41 20.51 -22.16
C GLU A 249 -12.12 20.12 -22.87
N LEU A 250 -12.17 19.97 -24.20
CA LEU A 250 -11.01 19.62 -25.01
C LEU A 250 -9.98 20.76 -25.03
N ARG A 251 -10.42 22.02 -25.12
CA ARG A 251 -9.53 23.18 -25.00
C ARG A 251 -8.84 23.23 -23.64
N SER A 252 -9.55 22.87 -22.56
CA SER A 252 -9.00 22.87 -21.20
C SER A 252 -7.82 21.91 -21.02
N VAL A 253 -7.76 20.83 -21.80
CA VAL A 253 -6.67 19.86 -21.82
C VAL A 253 -5.63 20.11 -22.92
N GLY A 254 -5.69 21.28 -23.56
CA GLY A 254 -4.72 21.72 -24.57
C GLY A 254 -4.93 21.14 -25.96
N VAL A 255 -6.12 20.57 -26.25
CA VAL A 255 -6.48 20.21 -27.63
C VAL A 255 -6.84 21.50 -28.37
N THR A 256 -6.10 21.79 -29.44
CA THR A 256 -6.36 22.96 -30.31
C THR A 256 -6.97 22.56 -31.66
N LYS A 257 -6.88 21.28 -32.01
CA LYS A 257 -7.48 20.68 -33.19
C LYS A 257 -7.89 19.24 -32.87
N LEU A 258 -9.11 18.85 -33.21
CA LEU A 258 -9.60 17.49 -32.97
C LEU A 258 -8.80 16.47 -33.79
N PRO A 259 -8.27 15.41 -33.15
CA PRO A 259 -7.71 14.27 -33.84
C PRO A 259 -8.76 13.60 -34.73
N GLU A 260 -8.34 13.07 -35.88
CA GLU A 260 -9.25 12.35 -36.79
C GLU A 260 -9.98 11.19 -36.11
N ALA A 261 -9.34 10.53 -35.14
CA ALA A 261 -9.93 9.45 -34.34
C ALA A 261 -11.10 9.88 -33.43
N LEU A 262 -11.25 11.19 -33.20
CA LEU A 262 -12.33 11.79 -32.41
C LEU A 262 -13.40 12.48 -33.29
N LEU A 263 -13.12 12.69 -34.58
CA LEU A 263 -14.12 13.21 -35.52
C LEU A 263 -15.25 12.19 -35.71
N LYS A 264 -16.47 12.69 -35.93
CA LYS A 264 -17.68 11.89 -36.16
C LYS A 264 -18.03 10.95 -35.00
N ARG A 265 -17.63 11.29 -33.78
CA ARG A 265 -17.95 10.55 -32.54
C ARG A 265 -18.55 11.50 -31.52
N GLU A 266 -19.29 10.92 -30.57
CA GLU A 266 -19.80 11.58 -29.38
C GLU A 266 -19.34 10.76 -28.16
N PRO A 267 -18.08 10.92 -27.71
CA PRO A 267 -17.55 10.11 -26.61
C PRO A 267 -18.23 10.45 -25.30
N MET A 268 -18.52 9.43 -24.50
CA MET A 268 -19.25 9.60 -23.24
C MET A 268 -18.28 9.63 -22.07
N LEU A 269 -18.57 10.43 -21.04
CA LEU A 269 -17.72 10.51 -19.84
C LEU A 269 -17.63 9.17 -19.09
N SER A 270 -18.71 8.35 -19.17
CA SER A 270 -18.78 7.00 -18.63
C SER A 270 -18.18 5.92 -19.56
N GLU A 271 -17.68 6.29 -20.74
CA GLU A 271 -17.09 5.33 -21.69
C GLU A 271 -15.80 4.74 -21.10
N THR A 272 -15.60 3.43 -21.31
CA THR A 272 -14.32 2.79 -21.02
C THR A 272 -13.34 3.12 -22.14
N VAL A 273 -12.23 3.75 -21.80
CA VAL A 273 -11.27 4.24 -22.79
C VAL A 273 -9.89 3.61 -22.57
N PRO A 274 -9.21 3.08 -23.61
CA PRO A 274 -7.85 2.57 -23.47
C PRO A 274 -6.86 3.71 -23.24
N ILE A 275 -5.91 3.53 -22.32
CA ILE A 275 -4.84 4.47 -22.01
C ILE A 275 -3.59 4.12 -22.81
N TRP A 276 -3.03 5.11 -23.51
CA TRP A 276 -1.86 4.90 -24.37
C TRP A 276 -0.53 5.01 -23.61
N LEU A 277 -0.27 4.04 -22.74
CA LEU A 277 1.01 3.92 -22.04
C LEU A 277 2.16 3.53 -22.99
N PRO A 278 3.43 3.80 -22.60
CA PRO A 278 4.58 3.33 -23.36
C PRO A 278 4.52 1.81 -23.59
N PRO A 279 4.62 1.35 -24.86
CA PRO A 279 4.53 -0.08 -25.17
C PRO A 279 5.79 -0.84 -24.73
N ARG A 280 5.67 -2.17 -24.59
CA ARG A 280 6.77 -3.08 -24.17
C ARG A 280 7.37 -2.72 -22.81
N ARG A 281 6.54 -2.23 -21.90
CA ARG A 281 6.89 -1.94 -20.52
C ARG A 281 5.82 -2.51 -19.61
N HIS A 282 6.21 -2.75 -18.37
CA HIS A 282 5.33 -3.17 -17.29
C HIS A 282 4.92 -1.95 -16.47
N HIS A 283 3.63 -1.76 -16.26
CA HIS A 283 3.09 -0.59 -15.58
C HIS A 283 2.44 -1.02 -14.26
N ALA A 284 2.79 -0.32 -13.18
CA ALA A 284 2.12 -0.45 -11.90
C ALA A 284 0.68 0.09 -11.95
N ALA A 285 -0.07 -0.05 -10.86
CA ALA A 285 -1.34 0.65 -10.70
C ALA A 285 -1.11 2.17 -10.62
N PRO A 286 -2.01 3.00 -11.18
CA PRO A 286 -1.84 4.46 -11.15
C PRO A 286 -1.95 5.00 -9.75
N HIS A 287 -0.97 5.78 -9.32
CA HIS A 287 -0.97 6.50 -8.05
C HIS A 287 -1.57 7.89 -8.22
N LEU A 288 -2.15 8.44 -7.15
CA LEU A 288 -2.67 9.81 -7.14
C LEU A 288 -1.76 10.68 -6.28
N LEU A 289 -1.35 11.82 -6.82
CA LEU A 289 -0.73 12.92 -6.07
C LEU A 289 -1.55 14.19 -6.31
N VAL A 290 -1.81 14.94 -5.26
CA VAL A 290 -2.44 16.27 -5.34
C VAL A 290 -1.35 17.32 -5.20
N ASP A 291 -1.22 18.21 -6.18
CA ASP A 291 -0.21 19.28 -6.11
C ASP A 291 -0.63 20.42 -5.17
N SER A 292 0.31 21.30 -4.86
CA SER A 292 0.10 22.48 -4.01
C SER A 292 -0.97 23.46 -4.51
N ARG A 293 -1.45 23.32 -5.76
CA ARG A 293 -2.57 24.09 -6.33
C ARG A 293 -3.89 23.33 -6.29
N GLY A 294 -3.91 22.13 -5.70
CA GLY A 294 -5.07 21.26 -5.65
C GLY A 294 -5.32 20.49 -6.94
N LYS A 295 -4.37 20.43 -7.88
CA LYS A 295 -4.53 19.65 -9.12
C LYS A 295 -4.18 18.18 -8.86
N ASP A 296 -5.06 17.30 -9.32
CA ASP A 296 -4.87 15.85 -9.28
C ASP A 296 -3.94 15.38 -10.41
N HIS A 297 -2.92 14.58 -10.05
CA HIS A 297 -1.97 13.95 -10.96
C HIS A 297 -2.04 12.43 -10.79
N LEU A 298 -2.37 11.73 -11.87
CA LEU A 298 -2.34 10.28 -11.97
C LEU A 298 -0.99 9.83 -12.52
N ILE A 299 -0.33 8.92 -11.82
CA ILE A 299 1.07 8.60 -12.02
C ILE A 299 1.26 7.09 -12.13
N TRP A 300 1.84 6.62 -13.23
CA TRP A 300 2.27 5.24 -13.37
C TRP A 300 3.78 5.14 -13.22
N MET A 301 4.21 4.21 -12.36
CA MET A 301 5.59 3.75 -12.35
C MET A 301 5.73 2.63 -13.39
N SER A 302 6.65 2.83 -14.33
CA SER A 302 6.84 1.95 -15.49
C SER A 302 8.23 1.34 -15.49
N ARG A 303 8.32 0.06 -15.89
CA ARG A 303 9.53 -0.77 -15.86
C ARG A 303 9.78 -1.41 -17.23
N ASN A 304 11.03 -1.48 -17.68
CA ASN A 304 11.39 -2.16 -18.93
C ASN A 304 11.49 -3.67 -18.67
N ASN A 305 12.15 -4.05 -17.58
CA ASN A 305 12.30 -5.44 -17.17
C ASN A 305 11.79 -5.68 -15.73
N PRO A 306 11.50 -6.95 -15.35
CA PRO A 306 11.09 -7.30 -13.99
C PRO A 306 12.15 -6.99 -12.91
N GLN A 307 13.39 -6.82 -13.34
CA GLN A 307 14.52 -6.46 -12.49
C GLN A 307 14.57 -4.99 -12.15
N ASP A 308 13.93 -4.15 -12.97
CA ASP A 308 14.02 -2.72 -12.87
C ASP A 308 13.16 -2.21 -11.70
N THR A 309 13.77 -1.40 -10.84
CA THR A 309 13.12 -0.68 -9.74
C THR A 309 12.15 0.37 -10.25
N MET A 310 12.57 1.17 -11.23
CA MET A 310 11.72 2.06 -12.03
C MET A 310 12.47 2.53 -13.28
N SER A 311 11.90 2.32 -14.46
CA SER A 311 12.47 2.80 -15.72
C SER A 311 11.96 4.18 -16.12
N CYS A 312 10.70 4.54 -15.81
CA CYS A 312 10.18 5.90 -15.97
C CYS A 312 8.89 6.16 -15.18
N ILE A 313 8.50 7.45 -15.08
CA ILE A 313 7.25 7.93 -14.49
C ILE A 313 6.36 8.48 -15.61
N VAL A 314 5.16 7.93 -15.77
CA VAL A 314 4.16 8.46 -16.72
C VAL A 314 3.14 9.27 -15.94
N GLY A 315 2.95 10.55 -16.28
CA GLY A 315 1.97 11.43 -15.65
C GLY A 315 0.76 11.70 -16.54
N ALA A 316 -0.42 11.81 -15.94
CA ALA A 316 -1.63 12.29 -16.60
C ALA A 316 -2.52 13.06 -15.62
N ASP A 317 -3.38 13.94 -16.12
CA ASP A 317 -4.51 14.44 -15.35
C ASP A 317 -5.80 13.71 -15.75
N ALA A 318 -6.78 13.69 -14.85
CA ALA A 318 -8.04 12.98 -15.06
C ALA A 318 -8.79 13.48 -16.31
N ALA A 319 -8.79 14.81 -16.52
CA ALA A 319 -9.43 15.45 -17.67
C ALA A 319 -8.86 14.93 -18.99
N ARG A 320 -7.54 14.82 -19.10
CA ARG A 320 -6.87 14.31 -20.29
C ARG A 320 -7.18 12.84 -20.53
N LEU A 321 -7.17 11.99 -19.51
CA LEU A 321 -7.49 10.57 -19.68
C LEU A 321 -8.90 10.31 -20.20
N LEU A 322 -9.85 11.19 -19.85
CA LEU A 322 -11.25 11.09 -20.28
C LEU A 322 -11.54 11.81 -21.62
N THR A 323 -10.54 12.45 -22.24
CA THR A 323 -10.68 13.15 -23.52
C THR A 323 -9.70 12.63 -24.56
N ASN A 324 -8.40 12.82 -24.31
CA ASN A 324 -7.30 12.40 -25.16
C ASN A 324 -6.37 11.52 -24.33
N THR A 325 -6.58 10.21 -24.45
CA THR A 325 -5.97 9.11 -23.69
C THR A 325 -4.44 8.99 -23.79
N LEU A 326 -3.77 9.96 -24.42
CA LEU A 326 -2.32 10.07 -24.49
C LEU A 326 -1.77 10.75 -23.23
N PRO A 327 -1.19 9.99 -22.27
CA PRO A 327 -0.57 10.59 -21.10
C PRO A 327 0.69 11.37 -21.47
N ARG A 328 1.17 12.20 -20.55
CA ARG A 328 2.47 12.84 -20.69
C ARG A 328 3.55 11.77 -20.41
N ARG A 329 4.28 11.41 -21.48
CA ARG A 329 5.35 10.41 -21.43
C ARG A 329 6.62 11.08 -21.01
N ASP A 330 6.72 11.32 -19.74
CA ASP A 330 7.91 11.91 -19.21
C ASP A 330 8.88 10.82 -18.76
N LEU A 331 10.19 11.08 -18.81
CA LEU A 331 11.21 10.11 -18.43
C LEU A 331 11.27 8.78 -19.24
N CYS A 332 10.37 8.55 -20.21
CA CYS A 332 10.27 7.27 -20.95
C CYS A 332 10.98 7.31 -22.32
N ALA A 333 12.28 7.63 -22.37
CA ALA A 333 13.04 7.44 -23.60
C ALA A 333 13.20 5.94 -23.89
N LYS A 334 13.13 5.54 -25.17
CA LYS A 334 13.23 4.13 -25.56
C LYS A 334 14.54 3.47 -25.12
N ASP A 335 15.61 4.26 -25.07
CA ASP A 335 16.98 3.81 -24.74
C ASP A 335 17.46 4.33 -23.36
N ALA A 336 16.58 4.92 -22.55
CA ALA A 336 16.97 5.36 -21.20
C ALA A 336 17.21 4.14 -20.31
N GLU A 337 18.43 4.04 -19.77
CA GLU A 337 18.74 3.17 -18.63
C GLU A 337 17.88 3.54 -17.42
N SER A 338 17.79 2.63 -16.43
CA SER A 338 17.08 2.89 -15.18
C SER A 338 17.53 4.23 -14.58
N LEU A 339 16.59 5.17 -14.45
CA LEU A 339 16.90 6.60 -14.18
C LEU A 339 17.51 6.85 -12.81
N LEU A 340 17.43 5.84 -11.95
CA LEU A 340 18.00 5.77 -10.62
C LEU A 340 18.57 4.35 -10.45
N THR A 341 19.60 4.01 -11.23
CA THR A 341 20.39 2.81 -10.94
C THR A 341 20.90 2.91 -9.50
N MET A 342 20.34 2.08 -8.61
CA MET A 342 20.71 1.99 -7.19
C MET A 342 22.02 1.21 -7.04
N VAL A 343 23.02 1.77 -7.72
CA VAL A 343 24.46 1.55 -7.69
C VAL A 343 25.03 1.40 -6.27
N GLU A 344 24.81 0.26 -5.62
CA GLU A 344 25.54 -0.31 -4.45
C GLU A 344 24.94 -0.22 -3.04
N VAL A 345 23.66 -0.57 -2.81
CA VAL A 345 23.04 -0.37 -1.49
C VAL A 345 23.32 -1.41 -0.39
N ASP A 346 24.13 -1.06 0.62
CA ASP A 346 23.98 -1.58 2.01
C ASP A 346 22.52 -1.38 2.44
N MET A 347 21.75 -2.44 2.79
CA MET A 347 20.47 -2.58 3.55
C MET A 347 19.48 -1.38 3.76
N PHE A 348 19.73 -0.21 3.19
CA PHE A 348 19.52 1.13 3.74
C PHE A 348 19.29 2.16 2.61
N ALA A 349 18.65 1.80 1.50
CA ALA A 349 18.18 2.79 0.51
C ALA A 349 16.72 2.55 0.16
N THR A 350 16.09 3.58 -0.40
CA THR A 350 14.69 3.50 -0.84
C THR A 350 14.59 3.41 -2.36
N SER A 351 13.57 2.74 -2.89
CA SER A 351 13.28 2.79 -4.31
C SER A 351 12.81 4.20 -4.68
N PRO A 352 12.88 4.57 -5.97
CA PRO A 352 12.33 5.83 -6.43
C PRO A 352 10.86 5.99 -6.08
N LEU A 353 10.49 7.16 -5.59
CA LEU A 353 9.12 7.51 -5.20
C LEU A 353 8.72 8.82 -5.88
N PRO A 354 7.56 8.86 -6.56
CA PRO A 354 7.01 10.11 -7.07
C PRO A 354 6.61 11.01 -5.90
N MET A 355 6.99 12.29 -6.00
CA MET A 355 6.76 13.31 -4.99
C MET A 355 6.44 14.64 -5.68
N GLU A 356 5.51 15.41 -5.10
CA GLU A 356 5.30 16.80 -5.51
C GLU A 356 6.27 17.75 -4.77
N ILE A 357 6.84 18.68 -5.53
CA ILE A 357 7.75 19.73 -5.06
C ILE A 357 7.11 21.09 -5.36
N PRO A 358 6.56 21.77 -4.33
CA PRO A 358 5.88 23.05 -4.49
C PRO A 358 6.79 24.11 -5.10
N GLY A 359 6.23 24.89 -6.03
CA GLY A 359 6.94 26.00 -6.69
C GLY A 359 7.97 25.57 -7.73
N ALA A 360 8.16 24.26 -7.98
CA ALA A 360 8.97 23.81 -9.09
C ALA A 360 8.24 24.06 -10.42
N PRO A 361 8.95 24.45 -11.51
CA PRO A 361 8.33 24.57 -12.84
C PRO A 361 7.65 23.27 -13.30
N GLU A 362 8.24 22.15 -12.88
CA GLU A 362 7.76 20.80 -13.11
C GLU A 362 7.49 20.19 -11.74
N PRO A 363 6.23 20.07 -11.29
CA PRO A 363 5.97 19.84 -9.87
C PRO A 363 6.27 18.42 -9.39
N ILE A 364 6.28 17.41 -10.27
CA ILE A 364 6.45 16.02 -9.89
C ILE A 364 7.90 15.58 -10.09
N TYR A 365 8.49 14.92 -9.10
CA TYR A 365 9.86 14.39 -9.12
C TYR A 365 9.90 12.92 -8.68
N ALA A 366 10.79 12.14 -9.26
CA ALA A 366 11.26 10.89 -8.66
C ALA A 366 12.27 11.22 -7.55
N THR A 367 12.09 10.66 -6.36
CA THR A 367 12.94 10.91 -5.18
C THR A 367 13.38 9.60 -4.52
N ALA A 368 14.59 9.56 -4.00
CA ALA A 368 15.12 8.40 -3.26
C ALA A 368 16.21 8.84 -2.28
N ILE A 369 16.43 8.05 -1.22
CA ILE A 369 17.59 8.20 -0.34
C ILE A 369 18.58 7.05 -0.54
N SER A 370 19.88 7.35 -0.48
CA SER A 370 20.95 6.37 -0.63
C SER A 370 22.21 6.79 0.14
N PRO A 371 22.86 5.89 0.89
CA PRO A 371 24.12 6.19 1.55
C PRO A 371 25.36 6.07 0.66
N GLN A 372 25.34 5.43 -0.51
CA GLN A 372 26.60 5.15 -1.27
C GLN A 372 27.11 6.23 -2.20
N LYS A 373 26.45 7.39 -2.28
CA LYS A 373 26.94 8.42 -3.22
C LYS A 373 28.23 9.09 -2.72
N THR A 374 28.71 8.73 -1.53
CA THR A 374 29.96 9.20 -0.95
C THR A 374 30.82 8.01 -0.52
N VAL A 375 32.14 8.21 -0.46
CA VAL A 375 33.10 7.20 0.01
C VAL A 375 32.85 6.81 1.47
N ASP A 376 32.33 7.75 2.27
CA ASP A 376 32.08 7.58 3.71
C ASP A 376 30.69 6.99 4.03
N ASN A 377 29.94 6.62 3.00
CA ASN A 377 28.57 6.12 3.09
C ASN A 377 27.58 7.12 3.74
N ASP A 378 27.79 8.41 3.54
CA ASP A 378 26.90 9.48 4.02
C ASP A 378 25.55 9.46 3.29
N LEU A 379 24.48 9.66 4.07
CA LEU A 379 23.13 9.68 3.53
C LEU A 379 22.97 10.79 2.48
N SER A 380 22.49 10.41 1.30
CA SER A 380 22.29 11.29 0.16
C SER A 380 20.83 11.24 -0.29
N PHE A 381 20.31 12.37 -0.75
CA PHE A 381 18.99 12.50 -1.35
C PHE A 381 19.14 12.68 -2.87
N CYS A 382 18.60 11.75 -3.63
CA CYS A 382 18.64 11.74 -5.08
C CYS A 382 17.28 12.12 -5.63
N SER A 383 17.25 12.97 -6.66
CA SER A 383 16.00 13.34 -7.29
C SER A 383 16.15 13.72 -8.76
N ARG A 384 15.04 13.56 -9.48
CA ARG A 384 14.92 13.92 -10.89
C ARG A 384 13.51 14.38 -11.20
N SER A 385 13.36 15.44 -11.98
CA SER A 385 12.04 15.86 -12.44
C SER A 385 11.37 14.75 -13.22
N ALA A 386 10.12 14.46 -12.88
CA ALA A 386 9.30 13.52 -13.59
C ALA A 386 9.01 14.00 -14.99
N SER A 387 9.03 15.31 -15.29
CA SER A 387 8.48 15.85 -16.54
C SER A 387 9.49 16.30 -17.61
N ARG A 388 10.78 16.17 -17.28
CA ARG A 388 11.90 16.66 -18.09
C ARG A 388 12.45 15.55 -18.98
N PRO A 389 12.62 15.77 -20.30
CA PRO A 389 13.27 14.80 -21.18
C PRO A 389 14.70 14.46 -20.74
N VAL A 390 15.12 13.22 -20.98
CA VAL A 390 16.50 12.77 -20.78
C VAL A 390 17.36 13.25 -21.95
N GLU A 391 18.40 14.02 -21.69
CA GLU A 391 19.39 14.39 -22.70
C GLU A 391 20.58 13.40 -22.64
N GLN A 392 20.91 12.71 -23.73
CA GLN A 392 22.02 11.73 -23.71
C GLN A 392 23.40 12.40 -23.51
N SER A 393 23.52 13.71 -23.70
CA SER A 393 24.75 14.46 -23.45
C SER A 393 24.89 14.86 -21.97
N GLY A 394 26.11 14.79 -21.43
CA GLY A 394 26.40 15.29 -20.08
C GLY A 394 25.86 14.45 -18.92
N HIS A 395 25.67 13.14 -19.12
CA HIS A 395 25.24 12.17 -18.11
C HIS A 395 23.92 12.56 -17.41
N ASP A 396 23.00 13.16 -18.16
CA ASP A 396 21.70 13.57 -17.63
C ASP A 396 20.81 12.37 -17.29
N ASP A 397 21.11 11.18 -17.79
CA ASP A 397 20.53 9.87 -17.45
C ASP A 397 20.89 9.40 -16.03
N ARG A 398 21.97 9.92 -15.43
CA ARG A 398 22.44 9.51 -14.10
C ARG A 398 21.71 10.22 -12.96
N SER A 399 21.59 9.50 -11.84
CA SER A 399 21.11 10.05 -10.58
C SER A 399 21.96 11.23 -10.12
N ARG A 400 21.32 12.38 -9.87
CA ARG A 400 21.94 13.54 -9.23
C ARG A 400 21.46 13.59 -7.79
N CYS A 401 22.39 13.76 -6.86
CA CYS A 401 22.11 13.65 -5.44
C CYS A 401 22.73 14.80 -4.68
N ILE A 402 22.10 15.14 -3.56
CA ILE A 402 22.60 16.07 -2.56
C ILE A 402 22.99 15.24 -1.35
N HIS A 403 24.20 15.45 -0.85
CA HIS A 403 24.70 14.76 0.33
C HIS A 403 24.28 15.54 1.58
N PHE A 404 23.72 14.84 2.57
CA PHE A 404 23.52 15.43 3.88
C PHE A 404 24.85 15.45 4.64
N THR A 405 25.02 16.45 5.49
CA THR A 405 26.23 16.61 6.31
C THR A 405 25.85 16.57 7.79
N GLY A 406 26.66 15.91 8.62
CA GLY A 406 26.51 15.90 10.07
C GLY A 406 26.62 14.51 10.69
N GLU A 407 27.10 14.42 11.92
CA GLU A 407 27.43 13.15 12.60
C GLU A 407 26.28 12.13 12.61
N ALA A 408 25.02 12.58 12.66
CA ALA A 408 23.85 11.71 12.69
C ALA A 408 23.53 11.02 11.34
N VAL A 409 24.10 11.50 10.24
CA VAL A 409 23.95 10.94 8.88
C VAL A 409 25.27 10.52 8.24
N ASN A 410 26.39 10.89 8.88
CA ASN A 410 27.70 10.33 8.57
C ASN A 410 27.63 8.82 8.83
N THR A 411 28.02 8.01 7.85
CA THR A 411 27.79 6.56 7.91
C THR A 411 26.29 6.23 8.01
N GLY A 412 25.50 6.62 7.01
CA GLY A 412 24.04 6.42 6.97
C GLY A 412 23.59 4.98 7.20
N ALA A 413 24.47 4.01 6.97
CA ALA A 413 24.31 2.61 7.38
C ALA A 413 24.00 2.40 8.88
N ALA A 414 24.44 3.31 9.75
CA ALA A 414 24.17 3.27 11.19
C ALA A 414 22.71 3.63 11.56
N LEU A 415 21.89 4.06 10.60
CA LEU A 415 20.46 4.31 10.81
C LEU A 415 19.61 3.03 10.83
N GLY A 416 20.16 1.92 10.31
CA GLY A 416 19.47 0.65 10.26
C GLY A 416 18.49 0.53 9.09
N ALA A 417 17.77 -0.59 9.00
CA ALA A 417 16.95 -0.96 7.85
C ALA A 417 15.78 0.02 7.66
N PHE A 418 15.69 0.67 6.50
CA PHE A 418 14.57 1.56 6.20
C PHE A 418 13.27 0.77 6.11
N GLN A 419 12.26 1.28 6.81
CA GLN A 419 10.90 0.80 6.71
C GLN A 419 10.26 1.48 5.53
N ASN A 420 9.82 0.65 4.60
CA ASN A 420 9.26 1.10 3.34
C ASN A 420 7.81 1.56 3.53
N PHE A 421 7.63 2.67 4.25
CA PHE A 421 6.40 3.47 4.30
C PHE A 421 6.78 4.94 4.28
N PRO A 422 7.44 5.42 3.22
CA PRO A 422 7.74 6.82 3.08
C PRO A 422 6.42 7.60 3.10
N VAL A 423 6.33 8.59 3.98
CA VAL A 423 5.21 9.51 3.97
C VAL A 423 5.61 10.67 3.09
N VAL A 424 4.97 10.72 1.92
CA VAL A 424 5.22 11.75 0.92
C VAL A 424 4.15 12.82 1.07
N ARG A 425 4.58 14.00 1.49
CA ARG A 425 3.79 15.24 1.50
C ARG A 425 4.37 16.19 0.45
N ALA A 426 3.56 17.14 -0.01
CA ALA A 426 4.03 18.24 -0.85
C ALA A 426 5.26 18.92 -0.21
N GLY A 427 6.43 18.80 -0.85
CA GLY A 427 7.69 19.39 -0.37
C GLY A 427 8.27 18.79 0.91
N GLN A 428 7.79 17.64 1.39
CA GLN A 428 8.38 16.95 2.54
C GLN A 428 8.30 15.42 2.39
N GLN A 429 9.44 14.75 2.60
CA GLN A 429 9.52 13.29 2.67
C GLN A 429 9.88 12.87 4.10
N ILE A 430 9.13 11.91 4.65
CA ILE A 430 9.41 11.33 5.96
C ILE A 430 9.74 9.85 5.79
N VAL A 431 10.84 9.42 6.39
CA VAL A 431 11.33 8.05 6.28
C VAL A 431 11.56 7.47 7.68
N PHE A 432 11.13 6.22 7.88
CA PHE A 432 11.39 5.46 9.10
C PHE A 432 12.52 4.46 8.86
N ALA A 433 13.39 4.28 9.85
CA ALA A 433 14.44 3.27 9.88
C ALA A 433 14.37 2.47 11.19
N ARG A 434 14.73 1.18 11.14
CA ARG A 434 14.81 0.30 12.31
C ARG A 434 16.24 -0.09 12.58
N ASP A 435 16.63 0.04 13.84
CA ASP A 435 17.97 -0.31 14.27
C ASP A 435 18.22 -1.81 14.07
N VAL A 436 19.35 -2.13 13.44
CA VAL A 436 19.82 -3.50 13.18
C VAL A 436 20.81 -3.93 14.27
N ASP A 437 21.36 -2.98 15.03
CA ASP A 437 22.31 -3.23 16.12
C ASP A 437 21.56 -3.28 17.46
N GLN A 438 20.97 -4.45 17.77
CA GLN A 438 20.49 -4.69 19.12
C GLN A 438 21.67 -4.87 20.08
N ARG A 439 22.19 -3.76 20.61
CA ARG A 439 23.18 -3.74 21.68
C ARG A 439 22.56 -4.21 23.00
N THR A 440 22.52 -5.53 23.21
CA THR A 440 22.42 -6.06 24.57
C THR A 440 23.76 -6.62 25.02
N ASN A 441 24.32 -6.02 26.07
CA ASN A 441 25.50 -6.53 26.75
C ASN A 441 25.16 -7.68 27.73
N SER A 442 23.87 -7.94 27.97
CA SER A 442 23.40 -8.98 28.89
C SER A 442 23.41 -10.35 28.22
N PRO A 443 24.22 -11.32 28.70
CA PRO A 443 24.24 -12.68 28.19
C PRO A 443 22.89 -13.38 28.36
N LEU A 444 22.15 -13.06 29.43
CA LEU A 444 20.82 -13.61 29.71
C LEU A 444 19.77 -13.09 28.75
N THR A 445 19.72 -11.78 28.51
CA THR A 445 18.82 -11.16 27.53
C THR A 445 19.15 -11.65 26.12
N ALA A 446 20.43 -11.78 25.80
CA ALA A 446 20.93 -12.38 24.57
C ALA A 446 20.54 -13.85 24.35
N ILE A 447 20.43 -14.64 25.43
CA ILE A 447 19.95 -16.04 25.38
C ILE A 447 18.42 -16.05 25.27
N TRP A 448 17.73 -15.17 25.99
CA TRP A 448 16.27 -15.06 25.97
C TRP A 448 15.74 -14.61 24.60
N GLN A 449 16.34 -13.56 24.03
CA GLN A 449 16.08 -13.10 22.66
C GLN A 449 16.43 -14.16 21.60
N ARG A 450 17.38 -15.06 21.87
CA ARG A 450 17.72 -16.16 20.96
C ARG A 450 16.78 -17.36 21.10
N ALA A 451 16.25 -17.61 22.30
CA ALA A 451 15.35 -18.73 22.58
C ALA A 451 13.88 -18.42 22.25
N PHE A 452 13.47 -17.15 22.40
CA PHE A 452 12.07 -16.72 22.21
C PHE A 452 11.89 -15.67 21.10
N GLY A 453 12.99 -15.16 20.53
CA GLY A 453 12.98 -14.02 19.62
C GLY A 453 12.71 -12.70 20.34
N ASP A 454 13.20 -11.59 19.80
CA ASP A 454 12.38 -10.38 19.82
C ASP A 454 11.42 -10.57 18.64
N THR A 455 10.14 -10.84 18.91
CA THR A 455 9.13 -10.87 17.83
C THR A 455 9.08 -9.51 17.13
N TYR A 456 9.51 -8.47 17.84
CA TYR A 456 9.42 -7.09 17.43
C TYR A 456 10.63 -6.25 17.86
N SER A 457 11.11 -5.37 16.98
CA SER A 457 12.26 -4.49 17.23
C SER A 457 11.83 -3.08 17.65
N PRO A 458 12.17 -2.59 18.85
CA PRO A 458 11.69 -1.30 19.30
C PRO A 458 12.59 -0.13 18.86
N GLY A 459 13.88 -0.35 18.60
CA GLY A 459 14.81 0.71 18.20
C GLY A 459 14.58 1.19 16.77
N GLY A 460 14.55 2.51 16.56
CA GLY A 460 14.45 3.10 15.23
C GLY A 460 14.78 4.60 15.18
N ALA A 461 14.70 5.15 13.98
CA ALA A 461 14.87 6.57 13.70
C ALA A 461 13.85 7.04 12.64
N LEU A 462 13.28 8.22 12.85
CA LEU A 462 12.48 8.94 11.85
C LEU A 462 13.32 10.08 11.29
N LEU A 463 13.34 10.21 9.97
CA LEU A 463 14.00 11.29 9.23
C LEU A 463 12.94 12.17 8.58
N VAL A 464 13.01 13.48 8.83
CA VAL A 464 12.17 14.49 8.16
C VAL A 464 13.03 15.27 7.19
N ILE A 465 12.72 15.16 5.90
CA ILE A 465 13.45 15.80 4.81
C ILE A 465 12.53 16.82 4.16
N ASP A 466 12.86 18.10 4.30
CA ASP A 466 12.18 19.17 3.56
C ASP A 466 12.81 19.26 2.17
N VAL A 467 11.97 19.31 1.13
CA VAL A 467 12.37 19.28 -0.28
C VAL A 467 11.84 20.52 -0.99
N ALA A 468 12.70 21.18 -1.75
CA ALA A 468 12.40 22.41 -2.47
C ALA A 468 12.85 22.31 -3.94
N PRO A 469 12.40 23.24 -4.81
CA PRO A 469 12.78 23.26 -6.22
C PRO A 469 14.31 23.23 -6.42
N PRO A 470 14.79 22.63 -7.53
CA PRO A 470 16.21 22.56 -7.81
C PRO A 470 16.79 23.96 -8.04
N ALA A 471 18.02 24.20 -7.56
CA ALA A 471 18.72 25.47 -7.74
C ALA A 471 19.08 25.76 -9.21
N THR A 472 19.12 24.72 -10.05
CA THR A 472 19.33 24.83 -11.51
C THR A 472 18.29 23.98 -12.24
N PRO A 473 17.88 24.32 -13.48
CA PRO A 473 16.83 23.58 -14.19
C PRO A 473 17.12 22.08 -14.39
N LYS A 474 18.41 21.69 -14.44
CA LYS A 474 18.86 20.30 -14.60
C LYS A 474 19.35 19.68 -13.29
N GLY A 475 19.37 20.41 -12.19
CA GLY A 475 19.89 19.94 -10.90
C GLY A 475 18.93 18.98 -10.20
N PRO A 476 19.42 18.27 -9.16
CA PRO A 476 18.52 17.58 -8.24
C PRO A 476 17.68 18.62 -7.47
N ALA A 477 16.48 18.23 -7.05
CA ALA A 477 15.70 18.99 -6.10
C ALA A 477 16.53 19.26 -4.84
N ALA A 478 16.41 20.47 -4.32
CA ALA A 478 17.07 20.85 -3.08
C ALA A 478 16.45 20.05 -1.93
N ALA A 479 17.28 19.43 -1.11
CA ALA A 479 16.80 18.66 0.04
C ALA A 479 17.58 19.07 1.28
N LYS A 480 16.86 19.22 2.39
CA LYS A 480 17.43 19.54 3.70
C LYS A 480 16.86 18.58 4.73
N LEU A 481 17.75 17.87 5.41
CA LEU A 481 17.38 17.12 6.59
C LEU A 481 16.98 18.10 7.70
N LYS A 482 15.69 18.13 8.01
CA LYS A 482 15.09 19.02 9.01
C LYS A 482 15.26 18.47 10.43
N LYS A 483 14.97 17.18 10.60
CA LYS A 483 14.97 16.52 11.92
C LYS A 483 15.30 15.04 11.79
N ILE A 484 16.05 14.51 12.75
CA ILE A 484 16.15 13.07 13.03
C ILE A 484 15.61 12.83 14.43
N VAL A 485 14.71 11.87 14.58
CA VAL A 485 14.10 11.50 15.87
C VAL A 485 14.36 10.02 16.11
N ARG A 486 15.23 9.70 17.06
CA ARG A 486 15.39 8.31 17.50
C ARG A 486 14.23 7.92 18.41
N PHE A 487 13.79 6.68 18.30
CA PHE A 487 12.65 6.18 19.05
C PHE A 487 12.87 4.74 19.53
N ASN A 488 12.14 4.39 20.59
CA ASN A 488 12.11 3.05 21.17
C ASN A 488 10.64 2.57 21.23
N ILE A 489 10.08 2.29 20.06
CA ILE A 489 8.68 1.94 19.85
C ILE A 489 8.66 0.65 19.06
N ASP A 490 8.08 -0.41 19.63
CA ASP A 490 7.96 -1.74 19.03
C ASP A 490 7.40 -1.68 17.57
N ASP A 491 7.97 -2.47 16.65
CA ASP A 491 7.55 -2.52 15.23
C ASP A 491 6.20 -3.23 15.01
N ARG A 492 5.57 -3.75 16.07
CA ARG A 492 4.15 -4.12 16.08
C ARG A 492 3.20 -2.95 15.79
N PHE A 493 3.70 -1.73 15.98
CA PHE A 493 2.98 -0.50 15.68
C PHE A 493 3.25 0.02 14.26
N ASP A 494 3.89 -0.76 13.40
CA ASP A 494 4.00 -0.43 11.99
C ASP A 494 2.80 -0.97 11.18
N PRO A 495 2.33 -0.23 10.16
CA PRO A 495 2.82 1.07 9.73
C PRO A 495 2.33 2.23 10.64
N MET A 496 3.20 3.22 10.84
CA MET A 496 2.87 4.49 11.47
C MET A 496 2.56 5.51 10.38
N MET A 497 1.38 6.13 10.43
CA MET A 497 0.88 7.00 9.35
C MET A 497 0.48 8.38 9.87
N PRO A 498 0.68 9.47 9.11
CA PRO A 498 0.35 10.81 9.57
C PRO A 498 -1.17 10.98 9.74
N ILE A 499 -1.56 11.82 10.70
CA ILE A 499 -2.98 12.15 10.93
C ILE A 499 -3.45 13.44 10.26
N THR A 500 -2.53 14.18 9.65
CA THR A 500 -2.79 15.46 8.98
C THR A 500 -1.79 15.69 7.84
N ARG A 501 -2.17 16.56 6.90
CA ARG A 501 -1.32 17.02 5.79
C ARG A 501 -0.33 18.10 6.21
N LYS A 502 -0.53 18.71 7.39
CA LYS A 502 0.34 19.76 7.93
C LYS A 502 1.76 19.26 8.09
N VAL A 503 2.70 19.92 7.39
CA VAL A 503 4.13 19.56 7.33
C VAL A 503 4.89 19.71 8.66
N ASP A 504 4.35 20.50 9.58
CA ASP A 504 4.89 20.73 10.93
C ASP A 504 4.30 19.77 11.97
N ASP A 505 3.19 19.10 11.66
CA ASP A 505 2.59 18.10 12.54
C ASP A 505 3.19 16.71 12.28
N LEU A 506 3.88 16.22 13.30
CA LEU A 506 4.55 14.91 13.33
C LEU A 506 3.84 13.93 14.28
N ARG A 507 2.52 14.06 14.44
CA ARG A 507 1.68 13.05 15.08
C ARG A 507 1.32 11.96 14.08
N PHE A 508 1.58 10.71 14.46
CA PHE A 508 1.32 9.52 13.66
C PHE A 508 0.36 8.59 14.38
N LEU A 509 -0.52 7.95 13.63
CA LEU A 509 -1.47 6.95 14.09
C LEU A 509 -0.99 5.56 13.67
N SER A 510 -1.28 4.60 14.52
CA SER A 510 -1.00 3.19 14.32
C SER A 510 -2.13 2.35 14.89
N LEU A 511 -2.30 1.13 14.36
CA LEU A 511 -3.24 0.14 14.86
C LEU A 511 -2.49 -0.93 15.64
N GLU A 512 -3.06 -1.33 16.77
CA GLU A 512 -2.61 -2.48 17.55
C GLU A 512 -3.78 -3.46 17.67
N ALA A 513 -3.68 -4.60 17.00
CA ALA A 513 -4.66 -5.66 17.11
C ALA A 513 -4.27 -6.71 18.14
N SER A 514 -5.14 -6.93 19.12
CA SER A 514 -5.14 -8.09 20.02
C SER A 514 -6.00 -9.22 19.45
N LYS A 515 -6.09 -10.37 20.13
CA LYS A 515 -6.94 -11.48 19.69
C LYS A 515 -8.41 -11.11 19.51
N GLU A 516 -8.91 -10.17 20.31
CA GLU A 516 -10.33 -9.83 20.38
C GLU A 516 -10.61 -8.39 19.98
N THR A 517 -9.65 -7.48 20.13
CA THR A 517 -9.88 -6.04 19.99
C THR A 517 -8.81 -5.36 19.14
N VAL A 518 -9.15 -4.21 18.56
CA VAL A 518 -8.19 -3.31 17.94
C VAL A 518 -8.19 -1.96 18.66
N ARG A 519 -6.98 -1.44 18.88
CA ARG A 519 -6.75 -0.15 19.53
C ARG A 519 -5.99 0.78 18.62
N LEU A 520 -6.29 2.06 18.71
CA LEU A 520 -5.57 3.11 18.02
C LEU A 520 -4.52 3.72 18.94
N ARG A 521 -3.31 3.84 18.42
CA ARG A 521 -2.16 4.39 19.12
C ARG A 521 -1.65 5.62 18.39
N MET A 522 -1.34 6.67 19.13
CA MET A 522 -0.75 7.88 18.59
C MET A 522 0.68 8.02 19.06
N ILE A 523 1.56 8.44 18.16
CA ILE A 523 2.97 8.68 18.43
C ILE A 523 3.31 10.09 17.99
N ASP A 524 3.86 10.89 18.89
CA ASP A 524 4.22 12.28 18.64
C ASP A 524 5.74 12.41 18.45
N PHE A 525 6.18 12.45 17.18
CA PHE A 525 7.58 12.61 16.80
C PHE A 525 8.05 14.08 16.81
N ALA A 526 7.17 15.03 17.18
CA ALA A 526 7.63 16.39 17.47
C ALA A 526 8.49 16.42 18.75
N ARG A 527 8.29 15.46 19.65
CA ARG A 527 9.08 15.27 20.88
C ARG A 527 10.41 14.57 20.60
N ASP A 528 11.41 14.82 21.46
CA ASP A 528 12.73 14.19 21.34
C ASP A 528 12.73 12.73 21.82
N ASN A 529 11.80 12.36 22.70
CA ASN A 529 11.57 11.00 23.15
C ASN A 529 10.10 10.62 22.87
N PRO A 530 9.76 10.23 21.63
CA PRO A 530 8.40 9.89 21.26
C PRO A 530 7.93 8.65 22.03
N ALA A 531 6.68 8.70 22.48
CA ALA A 531 6.05 7.64 23.26
C ALA A 531 4.65 7.32 22.72
N LEU A 532 4.17 6.13 23.03
CA LEU A 532 2.85 5.66 22.63
C LEU A 532 1.77 6.30 23.51
N GLY A 533 0.85 7.02 22.87
CA GLY A 533 -0.40 7.51 23.43
C GLY A 533 -1.59 6.66 23.00
N ASN A 534 -2.64 6.67 23.82
CA ASN A 534 -3.94 6.09 23.45
C ASN A 534 -4.77 7.10 22.66
N VAL A 535 -5.43 6.64 21.61
CA VAL A 535 -6.50 7.40 20.96
C VAL A 535 -7.83 6.89 21.49
N ARG A 536 -8.60 7.79 22.09
CA ARG A 536 -9.94 7.48 22.61
C ARG A 536 -10.96 7.62 21.48
N LEU A 537 -11.74 6.57 21.28
CA LEU A 537 -12.93 6.59 20.43
C LEU A 537 -14.16 6.66 21.33
N THR A 538 -15.14 7.48 20.96
CA THR A 538 -16.38 7.65 21.72
C THR A 538 -17.60 7.46 20.84
N MET A 539 -18.60 6.75 21.37
CA MET A 539 -19.91 6.53 20.76
C MET A 539 -20.98 6.84 21.81
N GLY A 540 -21.86 7.79 21.52
CA GLY A 540 -22.80 8.31 22.52
C GLY A 540 -22.05 8.98 23.68
N SER A 541 -22.31 8.55 24.91
CA SER A 541 -21.69 9.11 26.12
C SER A 541 -20.46 8.34 26.61
N GLY A 542 -20.05 7.26 25.93
CA GLY A 542 -19.01 6.34 26.42
C GLY A 542 -17.85 6.14 25.44
N ASP A 543 -16.72 5.72 26.01
CA ASP A 543 -15.59 5.19 25.24
C ASP A 543 -15.99 3.84 24.61
N VAL A 544 -15.48 3.57 23.40
CA VAL A 544 -15.74 2.32 22.69
C VAL A 544 -14.43 1.62 22.34
N GLU A 545 -14.40 0.32 22.57
CA GLU A 545 -13.34 -0.57 22.06
C GLU A 545 -13.88 -1.31 20.83
N LEU A 546 -13.10 -1.33 19.76
CA LEU A 546 -13.49 -1.98 18.52
C LEU A 546 -13.07 -3.45 18.55
N ASP A 547 -13.94 -4.33 18.05
CA ASP A 547 -13.59 -5.73 17.79
C ASP A 547 -12.44 -5.85 16.77
N ARG A 548 -11.62 -6.90 16.86
CA ARG A 548 -10.47 -7.15 15.97
C ARG A 548 -10.85 -7.09 14.48
N SER A 549 -12.06 -7.48 14.10
CA SER A 549 -12.51 -7.46 12.70
C SER A 549 -12.49 -6.06 12.06
N TRP A 550 -12.52 -4.97 12.85
CA TRP A 550 -12.34 -3.61 12.31
C TRP A 550 -10.92 -3.33 11.80
N ALA A 551 -9.94 -4.13 12.21
CA ALA A 551 -8.59 -4.08 11.66
C ALA A 551 -8.47 -4.88 10.35
N ALA A 552 -9.45 -5.70 9.98
CA ALA A 552 -9.36 -6.58 8.81
C ALA A 552 -9.22 -5.81 7.49
N ARG A 553 -9.73 -4.56 7.43
CA ARG A 553 -9.57 -3.64 6.30
C ARG A 553 -8.71 -2.44 6.71
N PRO A 554 -7.99 -1.81 5.76
CA PRO A 554 -7.23 -0.61 6.05
C PRO A 554 -8.12 0.52 6.58
N VAL A 555 -7.64 1.24 7.59
CA VAL A 555 -8.31 2.42 8.14
C VAL A 555 -7.87 3.65 7.36
N MET A 556 -8.82 4.47 6.92
CA MET A 556 -8.50 5.71 6.21
C MET A 556 -8.49 6.89 7.17
N VAL A 557 -7.44 7.70 7.08
CA VAL A 557 -7.36 8.98 7.76
C VAL A 557 -7.63 10.08 6.76
N LEU A 558 -8.65 10.89 7.02
CA LEU A 558 -9.06 12.00 6.17
C LEU A 558 -8.85 13.31 6.91
N GLU A 559 -8.54 14.37 6.17
CA GLU A 559 -8.56 15.74 6.69
C GLU A 559 -9.47 16.56 5.78
N THR A 560 -10.58 17.03 6.32
CA THR A 560 -11.54 17.82 5.54
C THR A 560 -10.96 19.19 5.19
N ARG A 561 -11.30 19.69 4.00
CA ARG A 561 -10.87 21.02 3.53
C ARG A 561 -11.83 22.15 3.92
N ASP A 562 -12.66 21.92 4.93
CA ASP A 562 -13.62 22.91 5.45
C ASP A 562 -12.91 24.09 6.12
N VAL A 563 -13.63 25.20 6.34
CA VAL A 563 -13.14 26.37 7.11
C VAL A 563 -12.62 25.95 8.50
N GLN A 564 -13.23 24.93 9.09
CA GLN A 564 -12.75 24.25 10.30
C GLN A 564 -12.40 22.80 9.94
N PRO A 565 -11.13 22.52 9.59
CA PRO A 565 -10.71 21.18 9.20
C PRO A 565 -10.96 20.16 10.30
N ARG A 566 -11.50 19.00 9.92
CA ARG A 566 -11.68 17.85 10.81
C ARG A 566 -10.82 16.68 10.35
N THR A 567 -10.21 15.99 11.31
CA THR A 567 -9.63 14.68 11.08
C THR A 567 -10.73 13.63 11.20
N ARG A 568 -10.90 12.81 10.18
CA ARG A 568 -11.83 11.66 10.20
C ARG A 568 -11.08 10.35 10.13
N LEU A 569 -11.53 9.38 10.92
CA LEU A 569 -11.08 7.99 10.87
C LEU A 569 -12.22 7.16 10.32
N VAL A 570 -12.02 6.60 9.14
CA VAL A 570 -13.03 5.77 8.45
C VAL A 570 -12.61 4.32 8.54
N PHE A 571 -13.48 3.52 9.15
CA PHE A 571 -13.32 2.09 9.32
C PHE A 571 -14.34 1.36 8.47
N SER A 572 -13.94 0.21 7.94
CA SER A 572 -14.87 -0.75 7.34
C SER A 572 -14.49 -2.17 7.74
N ARG A 573 -15.49 -3.05 7.78
CA ARG A 573 -15.30 -4.49 7.96
C ARG A 573 -16.41 -5.23 7.23
N GLY A 574 -16.16 -6.48 6.83
CA GLY A 574 -17.18 -7.29 6.17
C GLY A 574 -17.05 -8.75 6.54
N GLU A 575 -18.16 -9.47 6.46
CA GLU A 575 -18.27 -10.91 6.72
C GLU A 575 -19.31 -11.53 5.78
N ILE A 576 -18.92 -12.56 5.04
CA ILE A 576 -19.83 -13.31 4.17
C ILE A 576 -20.77 -14.14 5.06
N ALA A 577 -22.06 -14.09 4.75
CA ALA A 577 -23.06 -14.89 5.45
C ALA A 577 -22.93 -16.36 5.01
N ILE A 578 -22.28 -17.17 5.85
CA ILE A 578 -22.17 -18.62 5.68
C ILE A 578 -22.97 -19.34 6.77
N ASP A 579 -23.56 -20.49 6.45
CA ASP A 579 -24.15 -21.38 7.46
C ASP A 579 -23.03 -22.26 8.05
N PRO A 580 -22.65 -22.08 9.33
CA PRO A 580 -21.51 -22.80 9.90
C PRO A 580 -21.71 -24.31 9.83
N GLY A 581 -20.69 -25.03 9.34
CA GLY A 581 -20.68 -26.49 9.28
C GLY A 581 -21.58 -27.12 8.22
N LYS A 582 -22.21 -26.33 7.34
CA LYS A 582 -22.93 -26.85 6.18
C LYS A 582 -22.10 -26.66 4.91
N PRO A 583 -21.95 -27.71 4.08
CA PRO A 583 -21.33 -27.54 2.77
C PRO A 583 -22.20 -26.60 1.92
N VAL A 584 -21.54 -25.76 1.14
CA VAL A 584 -22.21 -24.83 0.24
C VAL A 584 -22.81 -25.63 -0.91
N SER A 585 -24.11 -25.44 -1.15
CA SER A 585 -24.79 -26.13 -2.23
C SER A 585 -24.15 -25.73 -3.57
N PRO A 586 -23.77 -26.68 -4.45
CA PRO A 586 -23.29 -26.36 -5.78
C PRO A 586 -24.35 -25.63 -6.64
N ASP A 587 -25.63 -25.74 -6.26
CA ASP A 587 -26.77 -25.08 -6.90
C ASP A 587 -27.18 -23.78 -6.19
N ALA A 588 -26.36 -23.27 -5.26
CA ALA A 588 -26.63 -21.98 -4.62
C ALA A 588 -26.66 -20.86 -5.66
N THR A 589 -27.76 -20.12 -5.70
CA THR A 589 -28.01 -19.00 -6.63
C THR A 589 -28.03 -17.65 -5.94
N THR A 590 -27.80 -17.64 -4.63
CA THR A 590 -27.79 -16.42 -3.81
C THR A 590 -26.66 -16.47 -2.82
N GLU A 591 -26.14 -15.30 -2.49
CA GLU A 591 -25.07 -15.10 -1.53
C GLU A 591 -25.25 -13.74 -0.86
N ALA A 592 -24.90 -13.62 0.42
CA ALA A 592 -24.97 -12.34 1.13
C ALA A 592 -23.67 -12.01 1.86
N LEU A 593 -23.38 -10.71 1.95
CA LEU A 593 -22.29 -10.10 2.69
C LEU A 593 -22.87 -9.07 3.65
N THR A 594 -22.42 -9.09 4.90
CA THR A 594 -22.62 -7.96 5.80
C THR A 594 -21.40 -7.05 5.71
N LEU A 595 -21.57 -5.80 5.33
CA LEU A 595 -20.55 -4.77 5.27
C LEU A 595 -20.89 -3.68 6.30
N GLN A 596 -19.99 -3.39 7.22
CA GLN A 596 -20.18 -2.35 8.23
C GLN A 596 -19.15 -1.24 8.06
N THR A 597 -19.57 0.00 8.30
CA THR A 597 -18.72 1.19 8.25
C THR A 597 -18.91 2.05 9.48
N LEU A 598 -17.84 2.69 9.93
CA LEU A 598 -17.85 3.66 11.04
C LEU A 598 -16.96 4.83 10.69
N VAL A 599 -17.42 6.03 11.03
CA VAL A 599 -16.64 7.27 10.92
C VAL A 599 -16.58 7.91 12.28
N PHE A 600 -15.36 8.19 12.72
CA PHE A 600 -15.10 8.99 13.90
C PHE A 600 -14.42 10.29 13.49
N GLU A 601 -14.82 11.40 14.10
CA GLU A 601 -14.32 12.74 13.77
C GLU A 601 -13.75 13.43 15.00
N ARG A 602 -12.78 14.29 14.73
CA ARG A 602 -12.21 15.21 15.71
C ARG A 602 -11.78 16.47 14.99
N ASP A 603 -11.88 17.63 15.62
CA ASP A 603 -11.29 18.85 15.07
C ASP A 603 -9.78 18.64 14.84
N ALA A 604 -9.26 19.03 13.67
CA ALA A 604 -7.85 18.80 13.33
C ALA A 604 -6.89 19.55 14.27
N ALA A 605 -7.36 20.66 14.84
CA ALA A 605 -6.63 21.47 15.82
C ALA A 605 -6.77 20.95 17.27
N ALA A 606 -7.56 19.90 17.51
CA ALA A 606 -7.79 19.40 18.86
C ALA A 606 -6.49 18.83 19.49
N PRO A 607 -6.35 18.91 20.83
CA PRO A 607 -5.31 18.22 21.57
C PRO A 607 -5.26 16.72 21.27
N SER A 608 -4.10 16.10 21.43
CA SER A 608 -3.90 14.67 21.10
C SER A 608 -4.80 13.72 21.92
N ASP A 609 -5.13 14.10 23.15
CA ASP A 609 -5.95 13.35 24.10
C ASP A 609 -7.47 13.60 23.93
N ALA A 610 -7.85 14.58 23.11
CA ALA A 610 -9.25 14.79 22.76
C ALA A 610 -9.79 13.58 21.99
N PRO A 611 -10.98 13.06 22.38
CA PRO A 611 -11.52 11.85 21.78
C PRO A 611 -11.96 12.11 20.34
N PHE A 612 -11.90 11.06 19.52
CA PHE A 612 -12.65 11.02 18.29
C PHE A 612 -14.09 10.59 18.59
N VAL A 613 -15.05 11.34 18.07
CA VAL A 613 -16.48 11.13 18.32
C VAL A 613 -17.11 10.51 17.07
N LYS A 614 -17.90 9.45 17.25
CA LYS A 614 -18.62 8.83 16.14
C LYS A 614 -19.55 9.84 15.47
N SER A 615 -19.32 10.10 14.18
CA SER A 615 -20.13 11.02 13.38
C SER A 615 -21.11 10.27 12.50
N ALA A 616 -20.72 9.10 11.97
CA ALA A 616 -21.57 8.31 11.08
C ALA A 616 -21.24 6.82 11.16
N GLY A 617 -22.18 5.97 10.76
CA GLY A 617 -21.96 4.53 10.65
C GLY A 617 -23.17 3.77 10.16
N ALA A 618 -22.94 2.71 9.40
CA ALA A 618 -24.00 1.86 8.86
C ALA A 618 -23.59 0.38 8.86
N ALA A 619 -24.59 -0.49 8.99
CA ALA A 619 -24.49 -1.92 8.73
C ALA A 619 -25.34 -2.26 7.50
N CYS A 620 -24.68 -2.66 6.43
CA CYS A 620 -25.28 -2.94 5.13
C CYS A 620 -25.26 -4.43 4.82
N ARG A 621 -26.42 -5.01 4.50
CA ARG A 621 -26.52 -6.35 3.92
C ARG A 621 -26.58 -6.22 2.40
N ILE A 622 -25.57 -6.76 1.74
CA ILE A 622 -25.43 -6.83 0.29
C ILE A 622 -25.77 -8.26 -0.13
N THR A 623 -26.79 -8.45 -0.95
CA THR A 623 -27.21 -9.77 -1.46
C THR A 623 -27.01 -9.84 -2.96
N TYR A 624 -26.28 -10.84 -3.41
CA TYR A 624 -26.13 -11.20 -4.82
C TYR A 624 -27.07 -12.34 -5.17
N GLU A 625 -27.72 -12.23 -6.32
CA GLU A 625 -28.51 -13.28 -6.95
C GLU A 625 -27.92 -13.54 -8.34
N PHE A 626 -27.67 -14.80 -8.66
CA PHE A 626 -27.05 -15.19 -9.93
C PHE A 626 -27.66 -16.47 -10.51
N ALA A 627 -27.48 -16.66 -11.82
CA ALA A 627 -28.04 -17.80 -12.54
C ALA A 627 -27.46 -19.15 -12.07
N PRO A 628 -28.28 -20.21 -11.95
CA PRO A 628 -27.81 -21.56 -11.63
C PRO A 628 -26.96 -22.13 -12.77
N GLY A 629 -26.08 -23.09 -12.46
CA GLY A 629 -25.30 -23.81 -13.46
C GLY A 629 -24.13 -23.04 -14.10
N HIS A 630 -23.86 -21.80 -13.67
CA HIS A 630 -22.77 -20.95 -14.18
C HIS A 630 -21.56 -20.85 -13.22
N THR A 631 -21.28 -21.92 -12.47
CA THR A 631 -20.26 -21.89 -11.39
C THR A 631 -18.81 -21.74 -11.86
N ASP A 632 -18.57 -21.86 -13.17
CA ASP A 632 -17.26 -21.62 -13.80
C ASP A 632 -16.84 -20.14 -13.75
N TRP A 633 -17.80 -19.23 -13.67
CA TRP A 633 -17.55 -17.79 -13.64
C TRP A 633 -17.52 -17.29 -12.20
N PRO A 634 -16.46 -16.58 -11.76
CA PRO A 634 -16.35 -16.10 -10.38
C PRO A 634 -17.54 -15.27 -9.90
N CYS A 635 -18.23 -14.59 -10.80
CA CYS A 635 -19.37 -13.74 -10.47
C CYS A 635 -20.74 -14.47 -10.45
N TYR A 636 -20.77 -15.79 -10.67
CA TYR A 636 -21.99 -16.59 -10.75
C TYR A 636 -21.91 -17.85 -9.86
N ARG A 637 -21.21 -17.73 -8.73
CA ARG A 637 -21.08 -18.81 -7.75
C ARG A 637 -21.10 -18.25 -6.33
N ALA A 638 -21.61 -19.05 -5.40
CA ALA A 638 -21.51 -18.75 -3.99
C ALA A 638 -20.09 -19.02 -3.46
N PHE A 639 -19.71 -18.31 -2.40
CA PHE A 639 -18.48 -18.55 -1.65
C PHE A 639 -18.50 -19.93 -1.02
N ASP A 640 -17.39 -20.65 -1.13
CA ASP A 640 -17.14 -21.94 -0.50
C ASP A 640 -16.00 -21.77 0.52
N PRO A 641 -16.26 -21.87 1.84
CA PRO A 641 -15.24 -21.65 2.86
C PRO A 641 -14.11 -22.69 2.81
N ASP A 642 -14.39 -23.90 2.34
CA ASP A 642 -13.38 -24.95 2.15
C ASP A 642 -12.51 -24.69 0.91
N ARG A 643 -12.92 -23.75 0.05
CA ARG A 643 -12.22 -23.33 -1.17
C ARG A 643 -12.14 -21.80 -1.25
N SER A 644 -11.71 -21.14 -0.18
CA SER A 644 -11.63 -19.68 -0.07
C SER A 644 -10.79 -18.97 -1.15
N MET A 645 -9.95 -19.73 -1.86
CA MET A 645 -9.21 -19.27 -3.05
C MET A 645 -10.09 -19.06 -4.30
N ARG A 646 -11.31 -19.58 -4.30
CA ARG A 646 -12.29 -19.36 -5.36
C ARG A 646 -13.09 -18.09 -5.08
N ALA A 647 -12.81 -17.04 -5.84
CA ALA A 647 -13.56 -15.79 -5.74
C ALA A 647 -15.06 -15.96 -6.01
N SER A 648 -15.93 -15.47 -5.13
CA SER A 648 -17.36 -15.22 -5.35
C SER A 648 -17.63 -13.71 -5.46
N PRO A 649 -18.83 -13.25 -5.88
CA PRO A 649 -19.20 -11.85 -5.80
C PRO A 649 -19.03 -11.25 -4.40
N ALA A 650 -19.54 -11.92 -3.36
CA ALA A 650 -19.44 -11.41 -1.99
C ALA A 650 -18.00 -11.38 -1.49
N ALA A 651 -17.17 -12.38 -1.80
CA ALA A 651 -15.77 -12.38 -1.40
C ALA A 651 -14.99 -11.25 -2.08
N ARG A 652 -15.24 -11.00 -3.38
CA ARG A 652 -14.65 -9.84 -4.08
C ARG A 652 -15.11 -8.51 -3.48
N MET A 653 -16.40 -8.39 -3.10
CA MET A 653 -16.93 -7.19 -2.46
C MET A 653 -16.39 -7.00 -1.03
N GLN A 654 -16.23 -8.07 -0.26
CA GLN A 654 -15.59 -8.03 1.05
C GLN A 654 -14.15 -7.55 0.94
N ALA A 655 -13.46 -7.98 -0.13
CA ALA A 655 -12.11 -7.56 -0.41
C ALA A 655 -12.02 -6.14 -0.98
N SER A 656 -13.04 -5.59 -1.65
CA SER A 656 -13.00 -4.31 -2.39
C SER A 656 -12.21 -3.15 -1.75
N GLN A 657 -11.69 -2.24 -2.57
CA GLN A 657 -11.05 -1.03 -2.06
C GLN A 657 -12.12 -0.16 -1.42
N MET A 658 -11.89 0.34 -0.20
CA MET A 658 -12.72 1.41 0.34
C MET A 658 -12.29 2.72 -0.31
N LEU A 659 -13.22 3.52 -0.81
CA LEU A 659 -12.96 4.85 -1.35
C LEU A 659 -13.79 5.86 -0.56
N VAL A 660 -13.27 7.07 -0.35
CA VAL A 660 -14.00 8.15 0.31
C VAL A 660 -13.88 9.42 -0.50
N GLY A 661 -15.01 10.11 -0.71
CA GLY A 661 -15.07 11.33 -1.50
C GLY A 661 -16.48 11.91 -1.58
N HIS A 662 -16.63 13.01 -2.31
CA HIS A 662 -17.90 13.73 -2.49
C HIS A 662 -18.70 13.18 -3.67
N PHE A 663 -19.20 11.94 -3.53
CA PHE A 663 -19.89 11.19 -4.60
C PHE A 663 -21.37 11.56 -4.79
N SER A 664 -21.92 12.49 -4.01
CA SER A 664 -23.35 12.82 -4.05
C SER A 664 -23.59 14.32 -4.11
N GLN A 665 -24.69 14.73 -4.74
CA GLN A 665 -25.10 16.12 -4.83
C GLN A 665 -25.50 16.73 -3.46
N GLY A 666 -25.78 15.90 -2.45
CA GLY A 666 -26.35 16.30 -1.16
C GLY A 666 -25.33 16.84 -0.14
N GLY A 667 -24.04 16.90 -0.51
CA GLY A 667 -22.96 17.34 0.35
C GLY A 667 -22.44 16.26 1.31
N GLY A 668 -21.17 16.39 1.69
CA GLY A 668 -20.49 15.50 2.62
C GLY A 668 -19.89 14.25 1.98
N HIS A 669 -18.97 13.64 2.70
CA HIS A 669 -18.19 12.49 2.25
C HIS A 669 -19.03 11.21 2.22
N GLY A 670 -19.25 10.68 1.03
CA GLY A 670 -19.73 9.32 0.82
C GLY A 670 -18.59 8.30 0.86
N MET A 671 -18.95 7.04 1.02
CA MET A 671 -18.03 5.90 0.86
C MET A 671 -18.40 5.15 -0.40
N ALA A 672 -17.42 4.64 -1.13
CA ALA A 672 -17.67 3.81 -2.28
C ALA A 672 -16.84 2.52 -2.20
N PHE A 673 -17.44 1.43 -2.67
CA PHE A 673 -16.81 0.12 -2.77
C PHE A 673 -16.95 -0.34 -4.23
N PRO A 674 -15.85 -0.38 -5.01
CA PRO A 674 -15.86 -0.91 -6.36
C PRO A 674 -16.35 -2.36 -6.36
N ASP A 675 -17.28 -2.67 -7.24
CA ASP A 675 -17.81 -4.02 -7.41
C ASP A 675 -17.14 -4.67 -8.63
N ALA A 676 -16.25 -5.63 -8.39
CA ALA A 676 -15.53 -6.32 -9.46
C ALA A 676 -16.46 -7.14 -10.39
N CYS A 677 -17.67 -7.50 -9.92
CA CYS A 677 -18.67 -8.21 -10.71
C CYS A 677 -19.67 -7.27 -11.40
N LEU A 678 -19.91 -6.09 -10.82
CA LEU A 678 -20.74 -5.02 -11.39
C LEU A 678 -19.91 -3.75 -11.59
N LYS A 679 -18.93 -3.81 -12.51
CA LYS A 679 -17.85 -2.82 -12.67
C LYS A 679 -18.30 -1.36 -12.90
N SER A 680 -19.49 -1.14 -13.46
CA SER A 680 -20.03 0.21 -13.67
C SER A 680 -20.95 0.69 -12.54
N GLU A 681 -21.21 -0.17 -11.54
CA GLU A 681 -22.22 0.05 -10.51
C GLU A 681 -21.59 -0.15 -9.12
N PRO A 682 -20.67 0.71 -8.67
CA PRO A 682 -20.07 0.59 -7.34
C PRO A 682 -21.15 0.68 -6.24
N VAL A 683 -20.87 0.12 -5.07
CA VAL A 683 -21.70 0.39 -3.88
C VAL A 683 -21.31 1.76 -3.34
N VAL A 684 -22.15 2.77 -3.59
CA VAL A 684 -21.95 4.12 -3.04
C VAL A 684 -22.88 4.31 -1.86
N LEU A 685 -22.30 4.60 -0.69
CA LEU A 685 -22.99 4.93 0.55
C LEU A 685 -22.89 6.44 0.77
N THR A 686 -24.02 7.14 0.77
CA THR A 686 -24.10 8.59 0.94
C THR A 686 -24.50 8.95 2.37
N PRO A 687 -24.00 10.07 2.91
CA PRO A 687 -24.33 10.48 4.26
C PRO A 687 -25.82 10.82 4.39
N GLN A 688 -26.44 10.36 5.47
CA GLN A 688 -27.81 10.71 5.85
C GLN A 688 -27.89 10.88 7.36
N GLY A 689 -27.71 12.13 7.83
CA GLY A 689 -27.60 12.41 9.27
C GLY A 689 -26.38 11.70 9.88
N GLY A 690 -26.59 10.98 10.99
CA GLY A 690 -25.55 10.17 11.66
C GLY A 690 -25.36 8.75 11.09
N SER A 691 -25.86 8.49 9.89
CA SER A 691 -25.87 7.18 9.21
C SER A 691 -25.47 7.32 7.74
N TYR A 692 -25.44 6.18 7.03
CA TYR A 692 -25.27 6.11 5.58
C TYR A 692 -26.40 5.34 4.93
N LYS A 693 -26.80 5.78 3.72
CA LYS A 693 -27.76 5.10 2.87
C LYS A 693 -27.11 4.76 1.52
N PRO A 694 -27.41 3.62 0.88
CA PRO A 694 -26.99 3.38 -0.49
C PRO A 694 -27.59 4.42 -1.44
N LEU A 695 -26.79 4.87 -2.41
CA LEU A 695 -27.24 5.73 -3.51
C LEU A 695 -28.25 4.99 -4.41
N SER A 696 -28.03 3.69 -4.61
CA SER A 696 -28.94 2.78 -5.29
C SER A 696 -29.08 1.48 -4.51
N ASP A 697 -30.31 1.08 -4.23
CA ASP A 697 -30.63 -0.15 -3.50
C ASP A 697 -30.42 -1.41 -4.36
N THR A 698 -30.40 -1.26 -5.69
CA THR A 698 -30.32 -2.39 -6.62
C THR A 698 -29.42 -2.10 -7.81
N ALA A 699 -28.68 -3.10 -8.29
CA ALA A 699 -27.87 -3.03 -9.49
C ALA A 699 -27.80 -4.38 -10.22
N GLY A 700 -27.31 -4.37 -11.46
CA GLY A 700 -27.16 -5.55 -12.30
C GLY A 700 -28.26 -5.72 -13.34
N TRP A 701 -28.47 -6.95 -13.81
CA TRP A 701 -29.40 -7.28 -14.88
C TRP A 701 -30.18 -8.55 -14.58
N ASP A 702 -31.47 -8.55 -14.95
CA ASP A 702 -32.37 -9.68 -14.74
C ASP A 702 -32.35 -10.70 -15.91
N ASN A 703 -31.74 -10.35 -17.04
CA ASN A 703 -31.66 -11.22 -18.22
C ASN A 703 -30.61 -12.33 -18.04
N PRO A 704 -30.80 -13.53 -18.61
CA PRO A 704 -29.80 -14.60 -18.55
C PRO A 704 -28.48 -14.22 -19.24
N PRO A 705 -27.31 -14.49 -18.63
CA PRO A 705 -27.16 -15.02 -17.28
C PRO A 705 -27.42 -13.91 -16.23
N LYS A 706 -28.44 -14.11 -15.37
CA LYS A 706 -28.87 -13.13 -14.37
C LYS A 706 -27.74 -12.84 -13.38
N LEU A 707 -27.52 -11.56 -13.08
CA LEU A 707 -26.71 -11.10 -11.94
C LEU A 707 -27.36 -9.86 -11.35
N ARG A 708 -27.90 -9.96 -10.15
CA ARG A 708 -28.55 -8.85 -9.44
C ARG A 708 -27.92 -8.68 -8.06
N ARG A 709 -27.68 -7.42 -7.69
CA ARG A 709 -27.27 -7.02 -6.33
C ARG A 709 -28.39 -6.22 -5.69
N THR A 710 -28.67 -6.50 -4.42
CA THR A 710 -29.55 -5.69 -3.57
C THR A 710 -28.82 -5.26 -2.30
N ILE A 711 -29.11 -4.07 -1.80
CA ILE A 711 -28.44 -3.47 -0.65
C ILE A 711 -29.49 -2.94 0.31
N THR A 712 -29.35 -3.29 1.57
CA THR A 712 -30.16 -2.76 2.67
C THR A 712 -29.22 -2.30 3.77
N CYS A 713 -29.40 -1.10 4.30
CA CYS A 713 -28.51 -0.54 5.33
C CYS A 713 -29.30 -0.02 6.51
N GLU A 714 -28.74 -0.21 7.70
CA GLU A 714 -29.28 0.28 8.96
C GLU A 714 -28.22 1.11 9.70
N PRO A 715 -28.62 2.11 10.51
CA PRO A 715 -27.69 2.86 11.34
C PRO A 715 -26.90 1.98 12.30
N LEU A 716 -25.60 2.22 12.42
CA LEU A 716 -24.73 1.53 13.37
C LEU A 716 -24.39 2.44 14.56
N ASP A 717 -25.30 2.49 15.54
CA ASP A 717 -25.21 3.42 16.69
C ASP A 717 -24.85 2.75 18.02
N ALA A 718 -24.97 1.42 18.12
CA ALA A 718 -24.76 0.72 19.37
C ALA A 718 -23.30 0.30 19.57
N ALA A 719 -22.64 0.85 20.59
CA ALA A 719 -21.28 0.49 20.99
C ALA A 719 -21.12 -1.04 21.20
N ALA A 720 -22.14 -1.70 21.78
CA ALA A 720 -22.10 -3.15 22.00
C ALA A 720 -22.02 -3.99 20.72
N ILE A 721 -22.48 -3.47 19.57
CA ILE A 721 -22.40 -4.17 18.27
C ILE A 721 -20.99 -4.05 17.68
N VAL A 722 -20.37 -2.87 17.82
CA VAL A 722 -19.05 -2.62 17.22
C VAL A 722 -17.92 -3.28 18.00
N SER A 723 -18.12 -3.55 19.30
CA SER A 723 -17.19 -4.28 20.17
C SER A 723 -17.31 -5.81 20.07
N ARG A 724 -18.12 -6.33 19.14
CA ARG A 724 -18.29 -7.78 18.93
C ARG A 724 -17.94 -8.18 17.49
N PRO A 725 -17.67 -9.47 17.23
CA PRO A 725 -17.55 -9.99 15.87
C PRO A 725 -18.79 -9.67 15.04
N ILE A 726 -18.62 -9.53 13.73
CA ILE A 726 -19.76 -9.29 12.83
C ILE A 726 -20.76 -10.44 12.95
N ALA A 727 -22.02 -10.10 13.24
CA ALA A 727 -23.10 -11.07 13.17
C ALA A 727 -23.35 -11.43 11.69
N GLN A 728 -23.33 -12.73 11.35
CA GLN A 728 -23.61 -13.23 9.98
C GLN A 728 -25.05 -12.97 9.53
N ARG A 729 -25.93 -12.55 10.46
CA ARG A 729 -27.26 -12.02 10.21
C ARG A 729 -27.30 -10.61 10.77
N ALA A 730 -27.86 -9.67 10.00
CA ALA A 730 -28.19 -8.35 10.54
C ALA A 730 -29.16 -8.54 11.73
N PRO A 731 -29.02 -7.74 12.81
CA PRO A 731 -29.82 -7.87 14.02
C PRO A 731 -31.33 -7.80 13.78
#